data_AF-A0A8H6FHM1-F1
#
_entry.id   AF-A0A8H6FHM1-F1
#
_cell.length_a   1.000
_cell.length_b   1.000
_cell.length_c   1.000
_cell.angle_alpha   90.00
_cell.angle_beta   90.00
_cell.angle_gamma   90.00
#
_symmetry.space_group_name_H-M   'P 1'
#
loop_
_entity.id
_entity.type
_entity.pdbx_description
1 polymer ?
#
loop_
_entity_poly.entity_id
_entity_poly.type
_entity_poly.pdbx_seq_one_letter_code
_entity_poly.pdbx_strand_id
1 'polypeptide(L)'
;MAEVSADNSARLPYDQVLVDIVSYVFHYDVISPRAWERAKVALFDALGCAFETLKKSREARDLIGPVVEGTIAPNGFRLPGTSLQLDPVKGAFDLGSLIRYLDHSDAFPGAEWGHPSDNIGAILAVADHLSRTTTFPPLTMRTVLQALIKAYEIQGCFQIRNAFNQHGLDHTILVRIASTAVVAHLLGLSQSQSLAALSHAFVDAGPLRSYRQSPNAGPRKGWAAGDACMRAVHLALLAKKGQPGAPTVLTDPKWGLYTSLLHGKEFQLPKPFATWVVESVFFKIHAAEGHAASAVEAALTLARQMRSREPPLDMSIADAINHVRVRTQKAAMIIINKQGPLHNAADRDHCMQYMIAVILLKGSMITSADYSDSSPWATDSRVEVLRRKIELVEDEQFTADYHDDKKRSAANALQATLLGEVMEEVLVEYPMGHPWRDDTSGLVRQKFEENVNGLFKGRQAEEIIGLAELGVEEFEYMGVKDFMDTMVLAEEKEKEIPPVNDAGLTQNTSHDLAMAEIPPVDDLTIDMPGFTPQQVASLENMMNATIKAALDERLGAKTPKTGTLERAPGDSAVDLNDNDDATPVDPIDESRPVEKAPADSLTIEMPGFTEQQVASLERMLNTTVKAALDERLGPRADAGMVNGDSSKDDVDMADESISPKGSLVDHLGVNGVEDGSRFAC
;
A
#
# COMPACT_ATOMS: atom_id res chain seq x y z
N MET A 1 33.11 -38.66 4.51
CA MET A 1 33.30 -37.36 5.18
C MET A 1 33.97 -36.46 4.15
N ALA A 2 33.41 -35.29 3.85
CA ALA A 2 34.11 -34.32 3.01
C ALA A 2 35.43 -33.92 3.70
N GLU A 3 36.50 -33.72 2.95
CA GLU A 3 37.78 -33.24 3.49
C GLU A 3 37.55 -31.92 4.23
N VAL A 4 37.98 -31.87 5.49
CA VAL A 4 37.90 -30.68 6.33
C VAL A 4 39.07 -29.77 5.95
N SER A 5 38.82 -28.81 5.06
CA SER A 5 39.75 -27.71 4.79
C SER A 5 39.63 -26.64 5.87
N ALA A 6 40.71 -25.90 6.14
CA ALA A 6 40.64 -24.69 6.95
C ALA A 6 39.69 -23.65 6.31
N ASP A 7 38.94 -22.92 7.14
CA ASP A 7 38.08 -21.84 6.68
C ASP A 7 38.90 -20.57 6.40
N ASN A 8 38.52 -19.84 5.35
CA ASN A 8 39.16 -18.60 4.94
C ASN A 8 38.40 -17.39 5.50
N SER A 9 39.04 -16.56 6.33
CA SER A 9 38.42 -15.38 6.96
C SER A 9 38.43 -14.11 6.09
N ALA A 10 38.79 -14.19 4.80
CA ALA A 10 38.77 -13.04 3.90
C ALA A 10 37.35 -12.48 3.74
N ARG A 11 37.21 -11.14 3.77
CA ARG A 11 35.93 -10.47 3.50
C ARG A 11 35.65 -10.49 2.00
N LEU A 12 34.64 -11.26 1.61
CA LEU A 12 34.13 -11.30 0.24
C LEU A 12 33.06 -10.22 0.03
N PRO A 13 32.86 -9.74 -1.21
CA PRO A 13 31.76 -8.83 -1.52
C PRO A 13 30.39 -9.52 -1.31
N TYR A 14 29.33 -8.71 -1.19
CA TYR A 14 27.97 -9.24 -1.14
C TYR A 14 27.60 -9.87 -2.49
N ASP A 15 26.79 -10.93 -2.43
CA ASP A 15 26.23 -11.58 -3.61
C ASP A 15 25.49 -10.57 -4.51
N GLN A 16 25.70 -10.67 -5.83
CA GLN A 16 25.21 -9.69 -6.79
C GLN A 16 23.69 -9.49 -6.72
N VAL A 17 22.92 -10.56 -6.46
CA VAL A 17 21.47 -10.50 -6.28
C VAL A 17 21.07 -9.51 -5.18
N LEU A 18 21.81 -9.47 -4.06
CA LEU A 18 21.53 -8.53 -2.97
C LEU A 18 21.87 -7.10 -3.39
N VAL A 19 22.98 -6.93 -4.11
CA VAL A 19 23.41 -5.63 -4.65
C VAL A 19 22.39 -5.08 -5.63
N ASP A 20 21.85 -5.91 -6.52
CA ASP A 20 20.86 -5.52 -7.53
C ASP A 20 19.53 -5.09 -6.87
N ILE A 21 19.08 -5.82 -5.85
CA ILE A 21 17.88 -5.44 -5.08
C ILE A 21 18.09 -4.10 -4.38
N VAL A 22 19.21 -3.92 -3.67
CA VAL A 22 19.50 -2.65 -2.96
C VAL A 22 19.64 -1.50 -3.95
N SER A 23 20.34 -1.70 -5.06
CA SER A 23 20.47 -0.70 -6.13
C SER A 23 19.10 -0.27 -6.66
N TYR A 24 18.21 -1.24 -6.98
CA TYR A 24 16.86 -0.96 -7.42
C TYR A 24 16.04 -0.17 -6.38
N VAL A 25 16.12 -0.56 -5.10
CA VAL A 25 15.38 0.14 -4.04
C VAL A 25 15.85 1.59 -3.88
N PHE A 26 17.14 1.85 -3.98
CA PHE A 26 17.72 3.19 -3.74
C PHE A 26 17.70 4.10 -4.96
N HIS A 27 17.77 3.55 -6.18
CA HIS A 27 18.09 4.35 -7.37
C HIS A 27 17.08 4.27 -8.49
N TYR A 28 16.22 3.24 -8.51
CA TYR A 28 15.21 3.15 -9.56
C TYR A 28 14.11 4.20 -9.36
N ASP A 29 13.88 5.00 -10.39
CA ASP A 29 12.79 5.98 -10.43
C ASP A 29 11.55 5.38 -11.10
N VAL A 30 10.40 5.52 -10.44
CA VAL A 30 9.14 4.94 -10.89
C VAL A 30 8.41 5.94 -11.79
N ILE A 31 8.58 5.77 -13.09
CA ILE A 31 8.04 6.69 -14.11
C ILE A 31 6.74 6.21 -14.77
N SER A 32 6.27 4.99 -14.48
CA SER A 32 5.08 4.41 -15.12
C SER A 32 3.78 4.89 -14.44
N PRO A 33 2.92 5.67 -15.12
CA PRO A 33 1.64 6.12 -14.53
C PRO A 33 0.74 4.94 -14.17
N ARG A 34 0.73 3.90 -15.02
CA ARG A 34 0.00 2.66 -14.78
C ARG A 34 0.45 1.98 -13.48
N ALA A 35 1.74 2.00 -13.16
CA ALA A 35 2.24 1.41 -11.93
C ALA A 35 1.69 2.13 -10.69
N TRP A 36 1.64 3.46 -10.70
CA TRP A 36 1.09 4.27 -9.61
C TRP A 36 -0.41 4.02 -9.41
N GLU A 37 -1.18 4.05 -10.50
CA GLU A 37 -2.63 3.75 -10.46
C GLU A 37 -2.90 2.34 -9.91
N ARG A 38 -2.16 1.35 -10.42
CA ARG A 38 -2.31 -0.05 -10.02
C ARG A 38 -1.87 -0.31 -8.59
N ALA A 39 -0.82 0.38 -8.13
CA ALA A 39 -0.39 0.34 -6.73
C ALA A 39 -1.46 0.89 -5.79
N LYS A 40 -2.12 2.00 -6.17
CA LYS A 40 -3.25 2.55 -5.43
C LYS A 40 -4.39 1.53 -5.36
N VAL A 41 -4.79 0.94 -6.49
CA VAL A 41 -5.83 -0.10 -6.53
C VAL A 41 -5.47 -1.29 -5.63
N ALA A 42 -4.22 -1.75 -5.67
CA ALA A 42 -3.75 -2.85 -4.84
C ALA A 42 -3.78 -2.54 -3.34
N LEU A 43 -3.42 -1.31 -2.96
CA LEU A 43 -3.51 -0.84 -1.57
C LEU A 43 -4.95 -0.91 -1.04
N PHE A 44 -5.91 -0.38 -1.80
CA PHE A 44 -7.32 -0.41 -1.39
C PHE A 44 -7.91 -1.82 -1.42
N ASP A 45 -7.55 -2.66 -2.40
CA ASP A 45 -7.94 -4.08 -2.42
C ASP A 45 -7.49 -4.80 -1.14
N ALA A 46 -6.22 -4.63 -0.77
CA ALA A 46 -5.63 -5.26 0.41
C ALA A 46 -6.28 -4.78 1.71
N LEU A 47 -6.51 -3.47 1.87
CA LEU A 47 -7.20 -2.91 3.04
C LEU A 47 -8.65 -3.38 3.11
N GLY A 48 -9.35 -3.45 1.98
CA GLY A 48 -10.68 -4.05 1.89
C GLY A 48 -10.69 -5.50 2.36
N CYS A 49 -9.70 -6.30 1.96
CA CYS A 49 -9.54 -7.68 2.43
C CYS A 49 -9.29 -7.76 3.94
N ALA A 50 -8.50 -6.83 4.51
CA ALA A 50 -8.31 -6.75 5.96
C ALA A 50 -9.63 -6.46 6.71
N PHE A 51 -10.46 -5.54 6.19
CA PHE A 51 -11.77 -5.24 6.76
C PHE A 51 -12.74 -6.43 6.65
N GLU A 52 -12.72 -7.14 5.52
CA GLU A 52 -13.48 -8.37 5.34
C GLU A 52 -13.06 -9.43 6.37
N THR A 53 -11.75 -9.63 6.56
CA THR A 53 -11.21 -10.58 7.53
C THR A 53 -11.67 -10.24 8.94
N LEU A 54 -11.56 -8.98 9.36
CA LEU A 54 -12.04 -8.52 10.67
C LEU A 54 -13.54 -8.81 10.86
N LYS A 55 -14.33 -8.60 9.81
CA LYS A 55 -15.77 -8.84 9.86
C LYS A 55 -16.14 -10.32 9.94
N LYS A 56 -15.48 -11.16 9.15
CA LYS A 56 -15.93 -12.55 8.87
C LYS A 56 -15.14 -13.62 9.63
N SER A 57 -13.90 -13.35 10.03
CA SER A 57 -13.05 -14.34 10.71
C SER A 57 -12.92 -14.03 12.19
N ARG A 58 -13.47 -14.92 13.04
CA ARG A 58 -13.17 -14.87 14.48
C ARG A 58 -11.74 -15.32 14.76
N GLU A 59 -11.30 -16.39 14.09
CA GLU A 59 -9.96 -16.95 14.28
C GLU A 59 -8.86 -15.92 13.98
N ALA A 60 -9.02 -15.10 12.94
CA ALA A 60 -8.07 -14.01 12.66
C ALA A 60 -8.09 -12.91 13.74
N ARG A 61 -9.27 -12.55 14.25
CA ARG A 61 -9.41 -11.55 15.33
C ARG A 61 -8.75 -12.01 16.62
N ASP A 62 -8.78 -13.30 16.91
CA ASP A 62 -8.15 -13.88 18.10
C ASP A 62 -6.60 -13.90 18.00
N LEU A 63 -6.02 -13.66 16.81
CA LEU A 63 -4.56 -13.63 16.58
C LEU A 63 -3.93 -12.22 16.66
N ILE A 64 -4.72 -11.16 16.46
CA ILE A 64 -4.24 -9.78 16.41
C ILE A 64 -4.28 -9.10 17.78
N GLY A 65 -3.58 -7.96 17.93
CA GLY A 65 -3.49 -7.20 19.18
C GLY A 65 -2.15 -7.36 19.90
N PRO A 66 -1.92 -6.64 21.00
CA PRO A 66 -0.63 -6.67 21.68
C PRO A 66 -0.36 -8.06 22.29
N VAL A 67 0.91 -8.48 22.30
CA VAL A 67 1.34 -9.76 22.92
C VAL A 67 0.99 -9.81 24.41
N VAL A 68 1.11 -8.66 25.08
CA VAL A 68 0.69 -8.48 26.47
C VAL A 68 -0.48 -7.49 26.48
N GLU A 69 -1.63 -7.93 26.97
CA GLU A 69 -2.82 -7.09 27.10
C GLU A 69 -2.51 -5.81 27.91
N GLY A 70 -3.03 -4.66 27.45
CA GLY A 70 -2.76 -3.36 28.06
C GLY A 70 -1.42 -2.72 27.69
N THR A 71 -0.64 -3.32 26.77
CA THR A 71 0.57 -2.67 26.24
C THR A 71 0.23 -1.35 25.58
N ILE A 72 0.95 -0.29 25.97
CA ILE A 72 0.88 1.03 25.35
C ILE A 72 2.11 1.19 24.45
N ALA A 73 1.89 1.47 23.17
CA ALA A 73 2.92 1.76 22.19
C ALA A 73 2.85 3.24 21.78
N PRO A 74 3.60 4.16 22.43
CA PRO A 74 3.60 5.57 22.08
C PRO A 74 3.98 5.77 20.61
N ASN A 75 3.19 6.55 19.88
CA ASN A 75 3.37 6.76 18.43
C ASN A 75 3.44 5.44 17.64
N GLY A 76 2.81 4.38 18.17
CA GLY A 76 2.71 3.09 17.52
C GLY A 76 1.84 3.15 16.27
N PHE A 77 2.03 2.15 15.42
CA PHE A 77 1.18 1.88 14.27
C PHE A 77 -0.27 1.68 14.70
N ARG A 78 -1.21 2.36 14.05
CA ARG A 78 -2.63 2.14 14.28
C ARG A 78 -3.16 1.13 13.27
N LEU A 79 -3.68 0.00 13.74
CA LEU A 79 -4.12 -1.10 12.89
C LEU A 79 -5.49 -0.77 12.24
N PRO A 80 -5.58 -0.67 10.89
CA PRO A 80 -6.82 -0.35 10.19
C PRO A 80 -8.00 -1.24 10.58
N GLY A 81 -9.18 -0.65 10.72
CA GLY A 81 -10.42 -1.33 11.10
C GLY A 81 -10.51 -1.69 12.58
N THR A 82 -9.58 -1.24 13.42
CA THR A 82 -9.56 -1.48 14.87
C THR A 82 -9.20 -0.20 15.64
N SER A 83 -9.28 -0.24 16.97
CA SER A 83 -8.73 0.80 17.86
C SER A 83 -7.30 0.48 18.33
N LEU A 84 -6.68 -0.60 17.84
CA LEU A 84 -5.39 -1.08 18.33
C LEU A 84 -4.23 -0.17 17.89
N GLN A 85 -3.34 0.14 18.83
CA GLN A 85 -2.08 0.80 18.59
C GLN A 85 -0.92 -0.11 19.01
N LEU A 86 -0.03 -0.43 18.08
CA LEU A 86 0.98 -1.48 18.20
C LEU A 86 2.37 -0.96 17.82
N ASP A 87 3.42 -1.60 18.32
CA ASP A 87 4.76 -1.39 17.76
C ASP A 87 4.80 -1.87 16.28
N PRO A 88 5.69 -1.33 15.43
CA PRO A 88 5.70 -1.66 14.00
C PRO A 88 6.03 -3.13 13.70
N VAL A 89 6.64 -3.88 14.62
CA VAL A 89 6.92 -5.31 14.43
C VAL A 89 5.62 -6.11 14.58
N LYS A 90 4.88 -5.91 15.68
CA LYS A 90 3.57 -6.56 15.87
C LYS A 90 2.53 -6.05 14.90
N GLY A 91 2.53 -4.75 14.59
CA GLY A 91 1.66 -4.14 13.60
C GLY A 91 1.79 -4.78 12.21
N ALA A 92 3.03 -5.08 11.80
CA ALA A 92 3.29 -5.75 10.53
C ALA A 92 2.75 -7.18 10.48
N PHE A 93 2.85 -7.92 11.60
CA PHE A 93 2.21 -9.24 11.72
C PHE A 93 0.69 -9.13 11.55
N ASP A 94 0.06 -8.19 12.24
CA ASP A 94 -1.38 -8.07 12.31
C ASP A 94 -1.99 -7.65 10.99
N LEU A 95 -1.49 -6.57 10.39
CA LEU A 95 -2.01 -6.12 9.12
C LEU A 95 -1.74 -7.14 8.00
N GLY A 96 -0.53 -7.70 7.93
CA GLY A 96 -0.20 -8.72 6.94
C GLY A 96 -1.07 -9.97 7.07
N SER A 97 -1.36 -10.41 8.31
CA SER A 97 -2.28 -11.52 8.56
C SER A 97 -3.71 -11.18 8.16
N LEU A 98 -4.21 -9.99 8.48
CA LEU A 98 -5.57 -9.57 8.13
C LEU A 98 -5.79 -9.47 6.62
N ILE A 99 -4.83 -8.92 5.88
CA ILE A 99 -4.86 -8.86 4.40
C ILE A 99 -4.98 -10.27 3.83
N ARG A 100 -4.18 -11.21 4.34
CA ARG A 100 -3.99 -12.53 3.73
C ARG A 100 -5.02 -13.58 4.17
N TYR A 101 -5.60 -13.46 5.35
CA TYR A 101 -6.25 -14.58 6.06
C TYR A 101 -7.32 -15.32 5.24
N LEU A 102 -8.21 -14.57 4.59
CA LEU A 102 -9.32 -15.11 3.81
C LEU A 102 -8.95 -15.47 2.37
N ASP A 103 -7.68 -15.32 2.00
CA ASP A 103 -7.17 -15.59 0.65
C ASP A 103 -7.91 -14.82 -0.46
N HIS A 104 -8.32 -13.59 -0.17
CA HIS A 104 -9.10 -12.75 -1.09
C HIS A 104 -8.30 -11.57 -1.64
N SER A 105 -7.03 -11.40 -1.24
CA SER A 105 -6.14 -10.38 -1.79
C SER A 105 -5.61 -10.75 -3.18
N ASP A 106 -4.82 -9.87 -3.77
CA ASP A 106 -4.18 -10.07 -5.07
C ASP A 106 -3.35 -11.37 -5.18
N ALA A 107 -2.99 -11.74 -6.41
CA ALA A 107 -2.15 -12.90 -6.68
C ALA A 107 -1.23 -12.63 -7.87
N PHE A 108 -0.01 -13.16 -7.79
CA PHE A 108 0.93 -13.14 -8.89
C PHE A 108 1.39 -14.56 -9.25
N PRO A 109 0.94 -15.11 -10.39
CA PRO A 109 1.36 -16.44 -10.83
C PRO A 109 2.74 -16.43 -11.50
N GLY A 110 3.48 -17.53 -11.30
CA GLY A 110 4.81 -17.78 -11.87
C GLY A 110 5.23 -19.24 -11.65
N ALA A 111 6.53 -19.51 -11.68
CA ALA A 111 7.08 -20.79 -11.21
C ALA A 111 6.87 -20.98 -9.69
N GLU A 112 6.87 -19.87 -8.94
CA GLU A 112 6.33 -19.80 -7.58
C GLU A 112 5.06 -18.93 -7.55
N TRP A 113 4.14 -19.28 -6.66
CA TRP A 113 2.90 -18.54 -6.44
C TRP A 113 3.00 -17.69 -5.19
N GLY A 114 2.27 -16.58 -5.14
CA GLY A 114 2.35 -15.66 -4.02
C GLY A 114 1.46 -14.44 -4.19
N HIS A 115 1.42 -13.64 -3.13
CA HIS A 115 0.54 -12.48 -2.99
C HIS A 115 1.41 -11.27 -2.66
N PRO A 116 1.78 -10.45 -3.64
CA PRO A 116 2.64 -9.30 -3.38
C PRO A 116 2.01 -8.27 -2.42
N SER A 117 0.67 -8.20 -2.33
CA SER A 117 -0.05 -7.38 -1.35
C SER A 117 0.30 -7.66 0.10
N ASP A 118 0.82 -8.85 0.40
CA ASP A 118 1.26 -9.21 1.75
C ASP A 118 2.27 -8.18 2.31
N ASN A 119 3.18 -7.67 1.47
CA ASN A 119 4.22 -6.70 1.86
C ASN A 119 3.65 -5.39 2.44
N ILE A 120 2.40 -5.05 2.14
CA ILE A 120 1.71 -3.87 2.66
C ILE A 120 1.67 -3.89 4.19
N GLY A 121 1.60 -5.08 4.80
CA GLY A 121 1.68 -5.25 6.25
C GLY A 121 2.93 -4.60 6.85
N ALA A 122 4.10 -4.89 6.27
CA ALA A 122 5.38 -4.31 6.72
C ALA A 122 5.51 -2.82 6.34
N ILE A 123 5.08 -2.45 5.13
CA ILE A 123 5.21 -1.09 4.60
C ILE A 123 4.39 -0.10 5.42
N LEU A 124 3.09 -0.36 5.61
CA LEU A 124 2.21 0.56 6.34
C LEU A 124 2.55 0.61 7.83
N ALA A 125 2.89 -0.52 8.45
CA ALA A 125 3.29 -0.54 9.86
C ALA A 125 4.49 0.38 10.14
N VAL A 126 5.48 0.35 9.26
CA VAL A 126 6.67 1.20 9.38
C VAL A 126 6.39 2.63 8.96
N ALA A 127 5.69 2.86 7.84
CA ALA A 127 5.42 4.20 7.33
C ALA A 127 4.55 5.02 8.29
N ASP A 128 3.52 4.42 8.89
CA ASP A 128 2.67 5.07 9.88
C ASP A 128 3.41 5.33 11.20
N HIS A 129 4.21 4.38 11.68
CA HIS A 129 5.04 4.61 12.86
C HIS A 129 6.03 5.76 12.66
N LEU A 130 6.67 5.82 11.48
CA LEU A 130 7.57 6.91 11.12
C LEU A 130 6.81 8.24 11.02
N SER A 131 5.67 8.29 10.33
CA SER A 131 4.88 9.52 10.20
C SER A 131 4.36 10.06 11.54
N ARG A 132 4.21 9.20 12.56
CA ARG A 132 3.85 9.59 13.93
C ARG A 132 5.04 10.00 14.81
N THR A 133 6.27 9.70 14.39
CA THR A 133 7.48 10.01 15.17
C THR A 133 8.36 11.08 14.54
N THR A 134 8.24 11.31 13.24
CA THR A 134 8.95 12.37 12.51
C THR A 134 8.00 13.51 12.17
N THR A 135 8.43 14.75 12.40
CA THR A 135 7.64 15.95 12.11
C THR A 135 7.86 16.51 10.70
N PHE A 136 9.04 16.32 10.09
CA PHE A 136 9.35 16.92 8.79
C PHE A 136 10.48 16.20 8.01
N PRO A 137 10.38 16.11 6.66
CA PRO A 137 9.17 16.29 5.87
C PRO A 137 8.14 15.17 6.17
N PRO A 138 6.83 15.46 6.10
CA PRO A 138 5.82 14.45 6.37
C PRO A 138 5.90 13.31 5.34
N LEU A 139 5.82 12.05 5.80
CA LEU A 139 5.69 10.92 4.91
C LEU A 139 4.33 10.97 4.23
N THR A 140 4.30 10.85 2.91
CA THR A 140 3.08 10.85 2.09
C THR A 140 2.77 9.48 1.51
N MET A 141 1.54 9.29 1.02
CA MET A 141 1.13 8.06 0.34
C MET A 141 1.96 7.76 -0.91
N ARG A 142 2.59 8.76 -1.55
CA ARG A 142 3.60 8.53 -2.59
C ARG A 142 4.73 7.63 -2.12
N THR A 143 5.22 7.82 -0.90
CA THR A 143 6.28 7.00 -0.31
C THR A 143 5.81 5.55 -0.12
N VAL A 144 4.56 5.37 0.35
CA VAL A 144 3.94 4.05 0.52
C VAL A 144 3.74 3.34 -0.82
N LEU A 145 3.18 4.02 -1.81
CA LEU A 145 2.95 3.46 -3.14
C LEU A 145 4.27 3.10 -3.82
N GLN A 146 5.30 3.94 -3.71
CA GLN A 146 6.63 3.61 -4.25
C GLN A 146 7.22 2.37 -3.59
N ALA A 147 7.14 2.25 -2.26
CA ALA A 147 7.61 1.06 -1.55
C ALA A 147 6.81 -0.19 -1.94
N LEU A 148 5.50 -0.06 -2.16
CA LEU A 148 4.64 -1.14 -2.64
C LEU A 148 5.07 -1.60 -4.03
N ILE A 149 5.22 -0.68 -4.99
CA ILE A 149 5.65 -0.99 -6.37
C ILE A 149 6.98 -1.76 -6.34
N LYS A 150 7.94 -1.29 -5.55
CA LYS A 150 9.26 -1.92 -5.44
C LYS A 150 9.21 -3.29 -4.76
N ALA A 151 8.41 -3.46 -3.72
CA ALA A 151 8.23 -4.75 -3.07
C ALA A 151 7.58 -5.76 -4.01
N TYR A 152 6.57 -5.34 -4.76
CA TYR A 152 5.92 -6.15 -5.78
C TYR A 152 6.92 -6.62 -6.82
N GLU A 153 7.73 -5.70 -7.35
CA GLU A 153 8.71 -6.04 -8.38
C GLU A 153 9.77 -7.02 -7.89
N ILE A 154 10.32 -6.80 -6.69
CA ILE A 154 11.29 -7.71 -6.08
C ILE A 154 10.67 -9.10 -5.93
N GLN A 155 9.53 -9.23 -5.26
CA GLN A 155 8.90 -10.53 -5.04
C GLN A 155 8.52 -11.20 -6.37
N GLY A 156 7.83 -10.48 -7.26
CA GLY A 156 7.31 -11.04 -8.49
C GLY A 156 8.40 -11.46 -9.48
N CYS A 157 9.49 -10.70 -9.64
CA CYS A 157 10.59 -11.10 -10.53
C CYS A 157 11.23 -12.43 -10.11
N PHE A 158 11.34 -12.71 -8.81
CA PHE A 158 11.76 -14.03 -8.33
C PHE A 158 10.71 -15.10 -8.65
N GLN A 159 9.43 -14.81 -8.44
CA GLN A 159 8.34 -15.77 -8.66
C GLN A 159 8.27 -16.29 -10.10
N ILE A 160 8.69 -15.52 -11.11
CA ILE A 160 8.58 -15.92 -12.53
C ILE A 160 9.30 -17.25 -12.79
N ARG A 161 10.50 -17.47 -12.23
CA ARG A 161 11.34 -18.65 -12.54
C ARG A 161 11.85 -19.45 -11.33
N ASN A 162 11.69 -18.95 -10.10
CA ASN A 162 12.29 -19.57 -8.92
C ASN A 162 11.22 -20.25 -8.05
N ALA A 163 11.03 -21.57 -8.24
CA ALA A 163 9.99 -22.35 -7.59
C ALA A 163 10.43 -22.90 -6.21
N PHE A 164 10.36 -22.08 -5.15
CA PHE A 164 10.70 -22.52 -3.78
C PHE A 164 9.84 -23.70 -3.31
N ASN A 165 8.59 -23.79 -3.81
CA ASN A 165 7.70 -24.92 -3.58
C ASN A 165 8.31 -26.29 -3.96
N GLN A 166 9.13 -26.36 -5.01
CA GLN A 166 9.80 -27.60 -5.44
C GLN A 166 10.90 -28.04 -4.47
N HIS A 167 11.33 -27.14 -3.59
CA HIS A 167 12.34 -27.35 -2.56
C HIS A 167 11.73 -27.46 -1.15
N GLY A 168 10.40 -27.52 -1.04
CA GLY A 168 9.68 -27.68 0.23
C GLY A 168 9.56 -26.41 1.10
N LEU A 169 10.15 -25.30 0.66
CA LEU A 169 10.08 -23.98 1.32
C LEU A 169 8.81 -23.24 0.92
N ASP A 170 8.28 -22.40 1.79
CA ASP A 170 7.11 -21.57 1.47
C ASP A 170 7.46 -20.29 0.70
N HIS A 171 6.52 -19.79 -0.11
CA HIS A 171 6.74 -18.57 -0.92
C HIS A 171 6.92 -17.30 -0.08
N THR A 172 6.56 -17.33 1.20
CA THR A 172 6.67 -16.18 2.12
C THR A 172 8.12 -15.77 2.36
N ILE A 173 9.12 -16.55 1.95
CA ILE A 173 10.51 -16.10 1.82
C ILE A 173 10.61 -14.83 0.96
N LEU A 174 9.83 -14.74 -0.13
CA LEU A 174 9.86 -13.60 -1.04
C LEU A 174 9.19 -12.36 -0.43
N VAL A 175 8.10 -12.54 0.33
CA VAL A 175 7.50 -11.47 1.13
C VAL A 175 8.54 -10.91 2.10
N ARG A 176 9.30 -11.77 2.78
CA ARG A 176 10.36 -11.36 3.71
C ARG A 176 11.48 -10.58 3.02
N ILE A 177 11.97 -11.08 1.89
CA ILE A 177 13.05 -10.45 1.11
C ILE A 177 12.60 -9.07 0.62
N ALA A 178 11.45 -9.00 -0.05
CA ALA A 178 10.91 -7.77 -0.62
C ALA A 178 10.59 -6.73 0.47
N SER A 179 9.87 -7.14 1.52
CA SER A 179 9.57 -6.30 2.68
C SER A 179 10.84 -5.79 3.36
N THR A 180 11.86 -6.63 3.57
CA THR A 180 13.10 -6.23 4.24
C THR A 180 13.83 -5.14 3.45
N ALA A 181 13.90 -5.31 2.12
CA ALA A 181 14.57 -4.35 1.25
C ALA A 181 13.90 -2.96 1.29
N VAL A 182 12.58 -2.90 1.14
CA VAL A 182 11.86 -1.62 1.13
C VAL A 182 11.74 -1.00 2.53
N VAL A 183 11.58 -1.81 3.57
CA VAL A 183 11.53 -1.32 4.97
C VAL A 183 12.88 -0.78 5.41
N ALA A 184 14.00 -1.40 5.00
CA ALA A 184 15.33 -0.86 5.26
C ALA A 184 15.46 0.57 4.69
N HIS A 185 14.98 0.80 3.47
CA HIS A 185 14.96 2.12 2.86
C HIS A 185 14.03 3.09 3.62
N LEU A 186 12.79 2.68 3.95
CA LEU A 186 11.86 3.50 4.72
C LEU A 186 12.43 3.93 6.08
N LEU A 187 13.16 3.03 6.75
CA LEU A 187 13.81 3.29 8.04
C LEU A 187 15.08 4.17 7.93
N GLY A 188 15.46 4.58 6.72
CA GLY A 188 16.63 5.44 6.45
C GLY A 188 17.97 4.73 6.60
N LEU A 189 18.03 3.40 6.39
CA LEU A 189 19.30 2.67 6.41
C LEU A 189 20.17 3.08 5.22
N SER A 190 21.49 3.04 5.41
CA SER A 190 22.43 3.13 4.29
C SER A 190 22.32 1.90 3.38
N GLN A 191 22.91 1.95 2.19
CA GLN A 191 23.01 0.77 1.32
C GLN A 191 23.75 -0.39 1.98
N SER A 192 24.80 -0.12 2.76
CA SER A 192 25.55 -1.16 3.46
C SER A 192 24.73 -1.82 4.58
N GLN A 193 23.94 -1.03 5.32
CA GLN A 193 22.99 -1.57 6.30
C GLN A 193 21.85 -2.34 5.62
N SER A 194 21.39 -1.88 4.45
CA SER A 194 20.35 -2.56 3.67
C SER A 194 20.82 -3.90 3.12
N LEU A 195 22.07 -3.97 2.64
CA LEU A 195 22.73 -5.23 2.27
C LEU A 195 22.81 -6.20 3.46
N ALA A 196 23.16 -5.69 4.65
CA ALA A 196 23.19 -6.49 5.86
C ALA A 196 21.80 -7.04 6.22
N ALA A 197 20.77 -6.19 6.24
CA ALA A 197 19.39 -6.58 6.49
C ALA A 197 18.91 -7.66 5.49
N LEU A 198 19.14 -7.42 4.20
CA LEU A 198 18.75 -8.32 3.13
C LEU A 198 19.47 -9.67 3.21
N SER A 199 20.76 -9.67 3.58
CA SER A 199 21.48 -10.92 3.80
C SER A 199 20.88 -11.73 4.94
N HIS A 200 20.46 -11.09 6.05
CA HIS A 200 19.75 -11.80 7.11
C HIS A 200 18.39 -12.34 6.65
N ALA A 201 17.68 -11.64 5.77
CA ALA A 201 16.43 -12.13 5.19
C ALA A 201 16.64 -13.38 4.31
N PHE A 202 17.78 -13.50 3.61
CA PHE A 202 18.13 -14.71 2.88
C PHE A 202 18.65 -15.85 3.77
N VAL A 203 19.41 -15.53 4.83
CA VAL A 203 19.83 -16.54 5.84
C VAL A 203 18.59 -17.18 6.46
N ASP A 204 17.59 -16.37 6.74
CA ASP A 204 16.30 -16.82 7.22
C ASP A 204 15.43 -17.25 6.03
N ALA A 205 15.66 -18.45 5.51
CA ALA A 205 14.94 -18.98 4.34
C ALA A 205 13.43 -19.18 4.56
N GLY A 206 12.96 -19.10 5.82
CA GLY A 206 11.54 -19.17 6.17
C GLY A 206 11.02 -20.57 6.44
N PRO A 207 9.69 -20.72 6.56
CA PRO A 207 9.09 -21.96 6.98
C PRO A 207 9.00 -22.99 5.85
N LEU A 208 8.87 -24.26 6.23
CA LEU A 208 8.37 -25.30 5.34
C LEU A 208 6.94 -25.00 4.93
N ARG A 209 6.52 -25.45 3.74
CA ARG A 209 5.14 -25.21 3.24
C ARG A 209 4.12 -26.29 3.58
N SER A 210 4.41 -27.19 4.53
CA SER A 210 3.55 -28.33 4.87
C SER A 210 2.12 -27.92 5.25
N TYR A 211 1.94 -26.73 5.85
CA TYR A 211 0.62 -26.19 6.21
C TYR A 211 -0.25 -25.75 5.03
N ARG A 212 0.26 -25.78 3.80
CA ARG A 212 -0.52 -25.52 2.57
C ARG A 212 -0.99 -26.79 1.88
N GLN A 213 -0.50 -27.96 2.30
CA GLN A 213 -0.66 -29.21 1.58
C GLN A 213 -1.39 -30.26 2.43
N SER A 214 -2.26 -31.04 1.79
CA SER A 214 -2.91 -32.17 2.44
C SER A 214 -1.87 -33.20 2.93
N PRO A 215 -2.07 -33.85 4.10
CA PRO A 215 -3.21 -33.74 5.01
C PRO A 215 -3.04 -32.65 6.10
N ASN A 216 -2.01 -31.80 6.01
CA ASN A 216 -1.67 -30.80 7.03
C ASN A 216 -2.16 -29.39 6.71
N ALA A 217 -3.01 -29.24 5.69
CA ALA A 217 -3.56 -27.94 5.28
C ALA A 217 -4.30 -27.30 6.47
N GLY A 218 -3.90 -26.08 6.84
CA GLY A 218 -4.39 -25.45 8.06
C GLY A 218 -4.21 -23.94 8.09
N PRO A 219 -4.65 -23.28 9.18
CA PRO A 219 -4.81 -21.82 9.26
C PRO A 219 -3.49 -21.04 9.16
N ARG A 220 -2.34 -21.69 9.39
CA ARG A 220 -1.02 -21.06 9.16
C ARG A 220 -0.86 -20.50 7.76
N LYS A 221 -1.53 -21.06 6.75
CA LYS A 221 -1.53 -20.50 5.39
C LYS A 221 -2.00 -19.03 5.34
N GLY A 222 -2.89 -18.64 6.25
CA GLY A 222 -3.55 -17.33 6.31
C GLY A 222 -2.75 -16.27 7.06
N TRP A 223 -1.80 -16.66 7.92
CA TRP A 223 -0.96 -15.73 8.70
C TRP A 223 0.54 -15.86 8.47
N ALA A 224 1.02 -16.85 7.70
CA ALA A 224 2.44 -17.03 7.39
C ALA A 224 3.08 -15.81 6.68
N ALA A 225 2.29 -15.09 5.89
CA ALA A 225 2.74 -13.86 5.25
C ALA A 225 2.90 -12.70 6.25
N GLY A 226 1.97 -12.54 7.20
CA GLY A 226 2.11 -11.61 8.32
C GLY A 226 3.36 -11.90 9.16
N ASP A 227 3.65 -13.18 9.42
CA ASP A 227 4.90 -13.59 10.10
C ASP A 227 6.16 -13.20 9.30
N ALA A 228 6.12 -13.31 7.96
CA ALA A 228 7.20 -12.82 7.11
C ALA A 228 7.36 -11.30 7.15
N CYS A 229 6.26 -10.53 7.19
CA CYS A 229 6.28 -9.07 7.35
C CYS A 229 6.88 -8.66 8.70
N MET A 230 6.41 -9.27 9.79
CA MET A 230 6.98 -9.08 11.14
C MET A 230 8.48 -9.31 11.14
N ARG A 231 8.90 -10.42 10.54
CA ARG A 231 10.31 -10.78 10.47
C ARG A 231 11.13 -9.76 9.67
N ALA A 232 10.61 -9.29 8.53
CA ALA A 232 11.27 -8.27 7.72
C ALA A 232 11.52 -6.97 8.49
N VAL A 233 10.50 -6.45 9.21
CA VAL A 233 10.64 -5.25 10.04
C VAL A 233 11.68 -5.47 11.13
N HIS A 234 11.62 -6.62 11.83
CA HIS A 234 12.60 -6.94 12.87
C HIS A 234 14.04 -7.01 12.34
N LEU A 235 14.27 -7.67 11.20
CA LEU A 235 15.61 -7.77 10.59
C LEU A 235 16.18 -6.40 10.18
N ALA A 236 15.35 -5.54 9.61
CA ALA A 236 15.75 -4.17 9.26
C ALA A 236 16.10 -3.34 10.51
N LEU A 237 15.34 -3.47 11.60
CA LEU A 237 15.65 -2.82 12.87
C LEU A 237 16.96 -3.30 13.50
N LEU A 238 17.30 -4.59 13.38
CA LEU A 238 18.59 -5.13 13.83
C LEU A 238 19.75 -4.55 13.00
N ALA A 239 19.63 -4.53 11.68
CA ALA A 239 20.64 -3.93 10.81
C ALA A 239 20.80 -2.41 11.05
N LYS A 240 19.71 -1.71 11.38
CA LYS A 240 19.73 -0.30 11.80
C LYS A 240 20.62 -0.08 13.03
N LYS A 241 20.70 -1.07 13.94
CA LYS A 241 21.60 -1.06 15.10
C LYS A 241 23.03 -1.50 14.78
N GLY A 242 23.39 -1.66 13.51
CA GLY A 242 24.75 -1.95 13.06
C GLY A 242 25.11 -3.43 13.07
N GLN A 243 24.13 -4.34 13.09
CA GLN A 243 24.42 -5.76 12.96
C GLN A 243 25.03 -6.09 11.58
N PRO A 244 26.17 -6.79 11.53
CA PRO A 244 26.84 -7.11 10.28
C PRO A 244 26.10 -8.21 9.50
N GLY A 245 26.05 -8.07 8.18
CA GLY A 245 25.46 -9.06 7.29
C GLY A 245 26.36 -10.24 6.96
N ALA A 246 25.81 -11.14 6.15
CA ALA A 246 26.49 -12.31 5.58
C ALA A 246 26.66 -12.12 4.05
N PRO A 247 27.84 -11.67 3.58
CA PRO A 247 28.02 -11.27 2.18
C PRO A 247 27.68 -12.36 1.15
N THR A 248 28.12 -13.59 1.40
CA THR A 248 27.97 -14.73 0.48
C THR A 248 26.84 -15.68 0.88
N VAL A 249 25.76 -15.14 1.46
CA VAL A 249 24.61 -15.92 1.95
C VAL A 249 24.00 -16.84 0.89
N LEU A 250 24.08 -16.48 -0.39
CA LEU A 250 23.59 -17.28 -1.51
C LEU A 250 24.65 -18.24 -2.02
N THR A 251 25.86 -17.72 -2.30
CA THR A 251 26.89 -18.42 -3.08
C THR A 251 27.90 -19.22 -2.26
N ASP A 252 27.87 -19.13 -0.93
CA ASP A 252 28.78 -19.91 -0.09
C ASP A 252 28.71 -21.41 -0.45
N PRO A 253 29.85 -22.04 -0.79
CA PRO A 253 29.87 -23.37 -1.39
C PRO A 253 29.54 -24.48 -0.39
N LYS A 254 29.48 -24.20 0.91
CA LYS A 254 29.14 -25.16 1.97
C LYS A 254 27.80 -24.85 2.61
N TRP A 255 27.54 -23.58 2.92
CA TRP A 255 26.43 -23.13 3.77
C TRP A 255 25.51 -22.11 3.09
N GLY A 256 25.81 -21.72 1.85
CA GLY A 256 24.99 -20.78 1.09
C GLY A 256 23.62 -21.36 0.77
N LEU A 257 22.64 -20.48 0.53
CA LEU A 257 21.26 -20.84 0.22
C LEU A 257 21.17 -21.75 -1.01
N TYR A 258 21.96 -21.46 -2.05
CA TYR A 258 21.97 -22.26 -3.28
C TYR A 258 22.38 -23.70 -2.99
N THR A 259 23.49 -23.87 -2.29
CA THR A 259 24.01 -25.19 -1.91
C THR A 259 23.07 -25.92 -0.95
N SER A 260 22.62 -25.22 0.11
CA SER A 260 21.95 -25.86 1.24
C SER A 260 20.50 -26.21 0.97
N LEU A 261 19.76 -25.35 0.27
CA LEU A 261 18.30 -25.49 0.12
C LEU A 261 17.85 -25.61 -1.34
N LEU A 262 18.60 -25.06 -2.30
CA LEU A 262 18.20 -25.03 -3.72
C LEU A 262 18.95 -26.04 -4.60
N HIS A 263 19.66 -27.00 -3.99
CA HIS A 263 20.40 -28.06 -4.67
C HIS A 263 21.38 -27.55 -5.74
N GLY A 264 22.06 -26.45 -5.43
CA GLY A 264 23.01 -25.78 -6.31
C GLY A 264 22.37 -24.95 -7.43
N LYS A 265 21.05 -24.82 -7.49
CA LYS A 265 20.38 -23.95 -8.47
C LYS A 265 20.43 -22.50 -8.01
N GLU A 266 21.00 -21.66 -8.86
CA GLU A 266 21.02 -20.21 -8.67
C GLU A 266 19.69 -19.58 -9.10
N PHE A 267 19.43 -18.36 -8.59
CA PHE A 267 18.24 -17.61 -8.97
C PHE A 267 18.27 -17.17 -10.43
N GLN A 268 17.13 -17.30 -11.10
CA GLN A 268 16.90 -16.78 -12.44
C GLN A 268 15.95 -15.59 -12.36
N LEU A 269 16.42 -14.39 -12.71
CA LEU A 269 15.64 -13.17 -12.75
C LEU A 269 15.46 -12.77 -14.23
N PRO A 270 14.40 -13.26 -14.91
CA PRO A 270 14.24 -13.10 -16.35
C PRO A 270 13.89 -11.67 -16.78
N LYS A 271 13.65 -10.78 -15.82
CA LYS A 271 13.36 -9.36 -16.04
C LYS A 271 14.21 -8.53 -15.07
N PRO A 272 14.74 -7.38 -15.51
CA PRO A 272 15.29 -6.41 -14.58
C PRO A 272 14.17 -5.89 -13.67
N PHE A 273 14.52 -5.45 -12.46
CA PHE A 273 13.54 -4.80 -11.59
C PHE A 273 13.13 -3.45 -12.19
N ALA A 274 11.84 -3.28 -12.47
CA ALA A 274 11.20 -2.05 -12.94
C ALA A 274 9.85 -1.84 -12.23
N THR A 275 8.72 -2.05 -12.92
CA THR A 275 7.35 -1.87 -12.39
C THR A 275 6.36 -2.90 -12.91
N TRP A 276 6.83 -3.92 -13.62
CA TRP A 276 5.96 -4.82 -14.38
C TRP A 276 5.00 -5.63 -13.52
N VAL A 277 5.42 -6.02 -12.31
CA VAL A 277 4.63 -6.93 -11.46
C VAL A 277 3.33 -6.29 -11.01
N VAL A 278 3.38 -5.06 -10.48
CA VAL A 278 2.16 -4.35 -10.02
C VAL A 278 1.22 -4.03 -11.19
N GLU A 279 1.79 -3.74 -12.36
CA GLU A 279 1.03 -3.49 -13.59
C GLU A 279 0.30 -4.73 -14.11
N SER A 280 0.76 -5.92 -13.73
CA SER A 280 0.29 -7.23 -14.21
C SER A 280 -0.21 -8.17 -13.11
N VAL A 281 -0.42 -7.68 -11.88
CA VAL A 281 -0.97 -8.50 -10.79
C VAL A 281 -2.44 -8.85 -11.03
N PHE A 282 -2.86 -10.02 -10.57
CA PHE A 282 -4.24 -10.46 -10.63
C PHE A 282 -4.99 -10.02 -9.35
N PHE A 283 -6.20 -9.47 -9.47
CA PHE A 283 -7.05 -9.18 -8.31
C PHE A 283 -8.14 -10.25 -8.15
N LYS A 284 -8.40 -10.68 -6.93
CA LYS A 284 -9.50 -11.61 -6.67
C LYS A 284 -10.78 -10.83 -6.41
N ILE A 285 -11.67 -10.77 -7.41
CA ILE A 285 -13.01 -10.17 -7.30
C ILE A 285 -13.97 -11.09 -6.52
N HIS A 286 -13.69 -12.39 -6.53
CA HIS A 286 -14.43 -13.39 -5.79
C HIS A 286 -13.50 -14.12 -4.84
N ALA A 287 -14.03 -14.53 -3.68
CA ALA A 287 -13.33 -15.30 -2.68
C ALA A 287 -13.12 -16.74 -3.17
N ALA A 288 -12.17 -16.93 -4.09
CA ALA A 288 -11.78 -18.20 -4.66
C ALA A 288 -10.25 -18.24 -4.77
N GLU A 289 -9.66 -19.44 -4.71
CA GLU A 289 -8.25 -19.60 -5.05
C GLU A 289 -8.02 -19.13 -6.50
N GLY A 290 -6.88 -18.46 -6.77
CA GLY A 290 -6.67 -17.71 -8.01
C GLY A 290 -6.79 -18.57 -9.28
N HIS A 291 -6.42 -19.85 -9.22
CA HIS A 291 -6.52 -20.78 -10.34
C HIS A 291 -7.95 -21.25 -10.60
N ALA A 292 -8.88 -21.03 -9.66
CA ALA A 292 -10.31 -21.29 -9.81
C ALA A 292 -11.13 -20.05 -10.21
N ALA A 293 -10.53 -18.85 -10.30
CA ALA A 293 -11.27 -17.61 -10.53
C ALA A 293 -12.17 -17.65 -11.77
N SER A 294 -11.66 -18.14 -12.90
CA SER A 294 -12.47 -18.31 -14.12
C SER A 294 -13.42 -19.52 -14.05
N ALA A 295 -13.06 -20.56 -13.29
CA ALA A 295 -13.92 -21.73 -13.11
C ALA A 295 -15.21 -21.38 -12.35
N VAL A 296 -15.14 -20.51 -11.33
CA VAL A 296 -16.32 -20.07 -10.59
C VAL A 296 -17.23 -19.17 -11.43
N GLU A 297 -16.67 -18.33 -12.31
CA GLU A 297 -17.43 -17.54 -13.28
C GLU A 297 -18.14 -18.43 -14.32
N ALA A 298 -17.42 -19.40 -14.88
CA ALA A 298 -17.98 -20.38 -15.80
C ALA A 298 -19.07 -21.23 -15.14
N ALA A 299 -18.87 -21.65 -13.89
CA ALA A 299 -19.85 -22.42 -13.13
C ALA A 299 -21.14 -21.62 -12.88
N LEU A 300 -21.04 -20.31 -12.62
CA LEU A 300 -22.20 -19.47 -12.42
C LEU A 300 -23.00 -19.30 -13.73
N THR A 301 -22.32 -19.12 -14.85
CA THR A 301 -22.96 -19.09 -16.18
C THR A 301 -23.70 -20.39 -16.46
N LEU A 302 -23.05 -21.53 -16.21
CA LEU A 302 -23.65 -22.85 -16.38
C LEU A 302 -24.84 -23.08 -15.44
N ALA A 303 -24.75 -22.64 -14.18
CA ALA A 303 -25.84 -22.69 -13.21
C ALA A 303 -27.06 -21.88 -13.68
N ARG A 304 -26.84 -20.70 -14.28
CA ARG A 304 -27.90 -19.87 -14.86
C ARG A 304 -28.56 -20.56 -16.05
N GLN A 305 -27.77 -21.10 -16.98
CA GLN A 305 -28.29 -21.85 -18.14
C GLN A 305 -29.14 -23.06 -17.73
N MET A 306 -28.70 -23.83 -16.72
CA MET A 306 -29.46 -24.97 -16.19
C MET A 306 -30.80 -24.54 -15.58
N ARG A 307 -30.84 -23.40 -14.90
CA ARG A 307 -32.05 -22.88 -14.23
C ARG A 307 -33.01 -22.19 -15.19
N SER A 308 -32.51 -21.64 -16.29
CA SER A 308 -33.30 -21.00 -17.34
C SER A 308 -33.73 -21.96 -18.45
N ARG A 309 -33.51 -23.27 -18.28
CA ARG A 309 -33.91 -24.27 -19.27
C ARG A 309 -35.44 -24.35 -19.37
N GLU A 310 -35.92 -24.61 -20.59
CA GLU A 310 -37.31 -24.94 -20.87
C GLU A 310 -37.42 -26.34 -21.51
N PRO A 311 -38.22 -27.27 -20.95
CA PRO A 311 -38.96 -27.14 -19.69
C PRO A 311 -38.01 -27.08 -18.46
N PRO A 312 -38.45 -26.49 -17.33
CA PRO A 312 -37.69 -26.50 -16.09
C PRO A 312 -37.38 -27.93 -15.62
N LEU A 313 -36.29 -28.09 -14.88
CA LEU A 313 -35.95 -29.37 -14.25
C LEU A 313 -37.01 -29.74 -13.21
N ASP A 314 -37.43 -31.01 -13.24
CA ASP A 314 -38.34 -31.63 -12.27
C ASP A 314 -37.60 -32.30 -11.10
N MET A 315 -36.26 -32.19 -11.08
CA MET A 315 -35.37 -32.75 -10.07
C MET A 315 -34.28 -31.76 -9.65
N SER A 316 -33.49 -32.11 -8.64
CA SER A 316 -32.40 -31.25 -8.19
C SER A 316 -31.26 -31.20 -9.22
N ILE A 317 -30.51 -30.10 -9.25
CA ILE A 317 -29.30 -29.98 -10.10
C ILE A 317 -28.30 -31.11 -9.80
N ALA A 318 -28.18 -31.54 -8.54
CA ALA A 318 -27.30 -32.63 -8.16
C ALA A 318 -27.69 -33.96 -8.81
N ASP A 319 -28.99 -34.19 -9.01
CA ASP A 319 -29.53 -35.41 -9.61
C ASP A 319 -29.50 -35.32 -11.14
N ALA A 320 -29.82 -34.15 -11.70
CA ALA A 320 -29.88 -33.91 -13.12
C ALA A 320 -28.50 -33.97 -13.81
N ILE A 321 -27.43 -33.53 -13.12
CA ILE A 321 -26.07 -33.58 -13.66
C ILE A 321 -25.57 -35.03 -13.64
N ASN A 322 -25.17 -35.56 -14.79
CA ASN A 322 -24.47 -36.83 -14.91
C ASN A 322 -22.96 -36.66 -14.68
N HIS A 323 -22.37 -35.61 -15.27
CA HIS A 323 -20.93 -35.37 -15.27
C HIS A 323 -20.63 -33.89 -15.53
N VAL A 324 -19.50 -33.39 -15.02
CA VAL A 324 -18.95 -32.08 -15.36
C VAL A 324 -17.47 -32.25 -15.68
N ARG A 325 -17.08 -31.92 -16.91
CA ARG A 325 -15.68 -31.87 -17.33
C ARG A 325 -15.16 -30.45 -17.18
N VAL A 326 -13.98 -30.31 -16.57
CA VAL A 326 -13.30 -29.04 -16.33
C VAL A 326 -11.93 -29.10 -16.99
N ARG A 327 -11.73 -28.37 -18.08
CA ARG A 327 -10.39 -28.13 -18.64
C ARG A 327 -9.72 -27.00 -17.89
N THR A 328 -8.48 -27.20 -17.47
CA THR A 328 -7.74 -26.26 -16.62
C THR A 328 -6.24 -26.32 -16.89
N GLN A 329 -5.48 -25.38 -16.34
CA GLN A 329 -4.02 -25.30 -16.38
C GLN A 329 -3.35 -26.23 -15.36
N LYS A 330 -2.12 -26.67 -15.64
CA LYS A 330 -1.33 -27.57 -14.78
C LYS A 330 -1.21 -27.10 -13.33
N ALA A 331 -1.08 -25.80 -13.10
CA ALA A 331 -1.02 -25.24 -11.76
C ALA A 331 -2.28 -25.57 -10.94
N ALA A 332 -3.47 -25.46 -11.54
CA ALA A 332 -4.72 -25.81 -10.87
C ALA A 332 -4.77 -27.30 -10.51
N MET A 333 -4.26 -28.17 -11.40
CA MET A 333 -4.16 -29.62 -11.16
C MET A 333 -3.27 -29.96 -9.95
N ILE A 334 -2.24 -29.16 -9.70
CA ILE A 334 -1.31 -29.38 -8.58
C ILE A 334 -1.86 -28.83 -7.26
N ILE A 335 -2.57 -27.71 -7.28
CA ILE A 335 -2.89 -26.93 -6.07
C ILE A 335 -4.28 -27.25 -5.53
N ILE A 336 -5.29 -27.30 -6.41
CA ILE A 336 -6.70 -27.24 -6.02
C ILE A 336 -7.55 -28.39 -6.57
N ASN A 337 -6.92 -29.41 -7.15
CA ASN A 337 -7.58 -30.65 -7.53
C ASN A 337 -7.57 -31.64 -6.35
N LYS A 338 -8.65 -31.67 -5.56
CA LYS A 338 -8.74 -32.49 -4.33
C LYS A 338 -9.85 -33.53 -4.40
N GLN A 339 -9.51 -34.75 -4.00
CA GLN A 339 -10.44 -35.88 -3.85
C GLN A 339 -10.63 -36.24 -2.36
N GLY A 340 -11.73 -36.92 -2.05
CA GLY A 340 -12.05 -37.35 -0.68
C GLY A 340 -12.67 -36.26 0.20
N PRO A 341 -12.86 -36.53 1.51
CA PRO A 341 -13.45 -35.59 2.45
C PRO A 341 -12.61 -34.30 2.59
N LEU A 342 -13.29 -33.17 2.82
CA LEU A 342 -12.67 -31.87 3.11
C LEU A 342 -12.95 -31.54 4.59
N HIS A 343 -11.91 -31.19 5.36
CA HIS A 343 -12.00 -31.20 6.82
C HIS A 343 -12.16 -29.81 7.45
N ASN A 344 -11.81 -28.75 6.74
CA ASN A 344 -11.82 -27.38 7.24
C ASN A 344 -12.02 -26.36 6.11
N ALA A 345 -12.12 -25.08 6.45
CA ALA A 345 -12.33 -24.02 5.46
C ALA A 345 -11.17 -23.91 4.44
N ALA A 346 -9.93 -24.13 4.89
CA ALA A 346 -8.75 -24.12 4.04
C ALA A 346 -8.71 -25.30 3.05
N ASP A 347 -9.39 -26.41 3.36
CA ASP A 347 -9.57 -27.48 2.41
C ASP A 347 -10.57 -27.13 1.31
N ARG A 348 -11.67 -26.47 1.69
CA ARG A 348 -12.78 -26.13 0.80
C ARG A 348 -12.46 -24.98 -0.14
N ASP A 349 -11.77 -23.94 0.33
CA ASP A 349 -11.33 -22.83 -0.53
C ASP A 349 -10.20 -23.23 -1.51
N HIS A 350 -9.50 -24.34 -1.25
CA HIS A 350 -8.49 -24.95 -2.13
C HIS A 350 -9.00 -26.24 -2.79
N CYS A 351 -10.29 -26.33 -3.08
CA CYS A 351 -10.88 -27.43 -3.86
C CYS A 351 -11.77 -26.86 -4.97
N MET A 352 -11.29 -26.93 -6.22
CA MET A 352 -12.06 -26.43 -7.37
C MET A 352 -13.40 -27.14 -7.51
N GLN A 353 -13.44 -28.45 -7.26
CA GLN A 353 -14.67 -29.24 -7.30
C GLN A 353 -15.68 -28.75 -6.26
N TYR A 354 -15.25 -28.36 -5.06
CA TYR A 354 -16.14 -27.80 -4.04
C TYR A 354 -16.73 -26.47 -4.51
N MET A 355 -15.88 -25.55 -4.99
CA MET A 355 -16.32 -24.24 -5.47
C MET A 355 -17.35 -24.35 -6.59
N ILE A 356 -17.08 -25.19 -7.60
CA ILE A 356 -17.99 -25.45 -8.72
C ILE A 356 -19.30 -26.08 -8.21
N ALA A 357 -19.23 -27.12 -7.37
CA ALA A 357 -20.41 -27.81 -6.86
C ALA A 357 -21.35 -26.87 -6.08
N VAL A 358 -20.79 -26.03 -5.20
CA VAL A 358 -21.57 -25.06 -4.42
C VAL A 358 -22.25 -24.04 -5.34
N ILE A 359 -21.55 -23.50 -6.33
CA ILE A 359 -22.14 -22.51 -7.26
C ILE A 359 -23.29 -23.11 -8.07
N LEU A 360 -23.13 -24.34 -8.58
CA LEU A 360 -24.19 -25.03 -9.31
C LEU A 360 -25.44 -25.21 -8.43
N LEU A 361 -25.26 -25.63 -7.17
CA LEU A 361 -26.36 -25.84 -6.21
C LEU A 361 -27.02 -24.54 -5.74
N LYS A 362 -26.20 -23.53 -5.43
CA LYS A 362 -26.63 -22.24 -4.88
C LYS A 362 -27.22 -21.33 -5.96
N GLY A 363 -26.76 -21.44 -7.20
CA GLY A 363 -27.18 -20.59 -8.32
C GLY A 363 -26.70 -19.13 -8.21
N SER A 364 -25.77 -18.86 -7.30
CA SER A 364 -25.13 -17.54 -7.13
C SER A 364 -23.66 -17.74 -6.81
N MET A 365 -22.89 -16.65 -6.88
CA MET A 365 -21.45 -16.68 -6.68
C MET A 365 -21.10 -17.19 -5.26
N ILE A 366 -19.98 -17.90 -5.18
CA ILE A 366 -19.43 -18.36 -3.90
C ILE A 366 -18.86 -17.17 -3.12
N THR A 367 -18.98 -17.23 -1.80
CA THR A 367 -18.52 -16.21 -0.86
C THR A 367 -17.63 -16.86 0.20
N SER A 368 -16.81 -16.05 0.87
CA SER A 368 -15.94 -16.53 1.97
C SER A 368 -16.70 -17.29 3.07
N ALA A 369 -17.96 -16.92 3.34
CA ALA A 369 -18.82 -17.60 4.31
C ALA A 369 -19.19 -19.04 3.91
N ASP A 370 -19.26 -19.34 2.61
CA ASP A 370 -19.64 -20.66 2.10
C ASP A 370 -18.58 -21.75 2.38
N TYR A 371 -17.35 -21.35 2.75
CA TYR A 371 -16.27 -22.26 3.14
C TYR A 371 -16.20 -22.54 4.64
N SER A 372 -16.86 -21.75 5.49
CA SER A 372 -16.79 -21.93 6.95
C SER A 372 -17.32 -23.30 7.39
N ASP A 373 -16.86 -23.84 8.53
CA ASP A 373 -17.40 -25.12 9.06
C ASP A 373 -18.89 -25.00 9.43
N SER A 374 -19.36 -23.78 9.73
CA SER A 374 -20.76 -23.45 9.97
C SER A 374 -21.59 -23.27 8.70
N SER A 375 -20.97 -23.30 7.52
CA SER A 375 -21.67 -23.16 6.25
C SER A 375 -22.63 -24.33 6.04
N PRO A 376 -23.87 -24.10 5.56
CA PRO A 376 -24.77 -25.21 5.21
C PRO A 376 -24.17 -26.10 4.12
N TRP A 377 -23.29 -25.56 3.26
CA TRP A 377 -22.64 -26.29 2.18
C TRP A 377 -21.54 -27.23 2.67
N ALA A 378 -20.94 -26.97 3.85
CA ALA A 378 -19.88 -27.81 4.40
C ALA A 378 -20.39 -29.23 4.75
N THR A 379 -21.69 -29.38 5.02
CA THR A 379 -22.32 -30.65 5.40
C THR A 379 -23.37 -31.14 4.39
N ASP A 380 -23.65 -30.39 3.32
CA ASP A 380 -24.66 -30.77 2.34
C ASP A 380 -24.17 -31.95 1.48
N SER A 381 -24.82 -33.10 1.64
CA SER A 381 -24.50 -34.33 0.90
C SER A 381 -24.51 -34.16 -0.63
N ARG A 382 -25.28 -33.21 -1.17
CA ARG A 382 -25.35 -32.93 -2.61
C ARG A 382 -24.05 -32.33 -3.14
N VAL A 383 -23.31 -31.60 -2.31
CA VAL A 383 -21.98 -31.08 -2.67
C VAL A 383 -21.05 -32.25 -2.93
N GLU A 384 -21.02 -33.25 -2.04
CA GLU A 384 -20.20 -34.45 -2.21
C GLU A 384 -20.62 -35.30 -3.41
N VAL A 385 -21.93 -35.40 -3.69
CA VAL A 385 -22.45 -36.07 -4.89
C VAL A 385 -21.93 -35.38 -6.15
N LEU A 386 -22.00 -34.05 -6.22
CA LEU A 386 -21.51 -33.29 -7.38
C LEU A 386 -19.99 -33.33 -7.50
N ARG A 387 -19.25 -33.21 -6.39
CA ARG A 387 -17.78 -33.30 -6.41
C ARG A 387 -17.29 -34.57 -7.07
N ARG A 388 -17.95 -35.71 -6.82
CA ARG A 388 -17.62 -37.00 -7.48
C ARG A 388 -17.94 -37.04 -8.98
N LYS A 389 -18.78 -36.13 -9.46
CA LYS A 389 -19.16 -36.01 -10.88
C LYS A 389 -18.30 -34.99 -11.63
N ILE A 390 -17.48 -34.19 -10.92
CA ILE A 390 -16.62 -33.16 -11.49
C ILE A 390 -15.22 -33.74 -11.72
N GLU A 391 -14.80 -33.80 -12.99
CA GLU A 391 -13.47 -34.22 -13.41
C GLU A 391 -12.67 -33.01 -13.90
N LEU A 392 -11.44 -32.86 -13.38
CA LEU A 392 -10.48 -31.87 -13.85
C LEU A 392 -9.48 -32.55 -14.79
N VAL A 393 -9.21 -31.91 -15.92
CA VAL A 393 -8.21 -32.34 -16.90
C VAL A 393 -7.31 -31.17 -17.28
N GLU A 394 -6.01 -31.44 -17.41
CA GLU A 394 -5.06 -30.46 -17.92
C GLU A 394 -5.34 -30.17 -19.40
N ASP A 395 -5.33 -28.89 -19.75
CA ASP A 395 -5.21 -28.40 -21.11
C ASP A 395 -3.82 -27.77 -21.29
N GLU A 396 -3.03 -28.33 -22.21
CA GLU A 396 -1.66 -27.90 -22.44
C GLU A 396 -1.58 -26.47 -22.97
N GLN A 397 -2.58 -26.00 -23.73
CA GLN A 397 -2.61 -24.63 -24.23
C GLN A 397 -2.94 -23.64 -23.11
N PHE A 398 -3.87 -23.98 -22.21
CA PHE A 398 -4.13 -23.14 -21.02
C PHE A 398 -2.88 -23.04 -20.12
N THR A 399 -2.13 -24.14 -20.01
CA THR A 399 -0.85 -24.15 -19.29
C THR A 399 0.21 -23.29 -19.97
N ALA A 400 0.32 -23.34 -21.30
CA ALA A 400 1.22 -22.48 -22.06
C ALA A 400 0.86 -20.99 -21.91
N ASP A 401 -0.43 -20.66 -22.06
CA ASP A 401 -0.94 -19.29 -21.99
C ASP A 401 -0.87 -18.71 -20.56
N TYR A 402 -0.93 -19.55 -19.52
CA TYR A 402 -0.68 -19.16 -18.13
C TYR A 402 0.77 -18.66 -17.91
N HIS A 403 1.75 -19.23 -18.62
CA HIS A 403 3.16 -18.86 -18.51
C HIS A 403 3.64 -17.83 -19.54
N ASP A 404 2.81 -17.48 -20.53
CA ASP A 404 3.14 -16.43 -21.50
C ASP A 404 2.97 -15.05 -20.88
N ASP A 405 4.04 -14.26 -20.82
CA ASP A 405 4.04 -12.90 -20.25
C ASP A 405 3.03 -11.94 -20.92
N LYS A 406 2.63 -12.22 -22.16
CA LYS A 406 1.64 -11.44 -22.93
C LYS A 406 0.22 -11.99 -22.81
N LYS A 407 0.03 -13.18 -22.23
CA LYS A 407 -1.29 -13.77 -21.96
C LYS A 407 -1.62 -13.92 -20.48
N ARG A 408 -0.73 -14.51 -19.68
CA ARG A 408 -0.90 -14.74 -18.24
C ARG A 408 -2.31 -15.27 -17.87
N SER A 409 -2.89 -16.07 -18.78
CA SER A 409 -4.30 -16.45 -18.68
C SER A 409 -4.51 -17.32 -17.44
N ALA A 410 -5.69 -17.25 -16.85
CA ALA A 410 -6.10 -18.17 -15.80
C ALA A 410 -7.29 -18.98 -16.31
N ALA A 411 -7.15 -19.60 -17.48
CA ALA A 411 -8.28 -20.13 -18.24
C ALA A 411 -8.88 -21.41 -17.64
N ASN A 412 -10.22 -21.46 -17.54
CA ASN A 412 -10.96 -22.68 -17.26
C ASN A 412 -12.14 -22.81 -18.21
N ALA A 413 -12.44 -24.05 -18.63
CA ALA A 413 -13.59 -24.36 -19.45
C ALA A 413 -14.44 -25.46 -18.81
N LEU A 414 -15.74 -25.22 -18.63
CA LEU A 414 -16.66 -26.12 -17.96
C LEU A 414 -17.72 -26.64 -18.94
N GLN A 415 -17.89 -27.96 -18.99
CA GLN A 415 -18.94 -28.61 -19.77
C GLN A 415 -19.69 -29.62 -18.90
N ALA A 416 -21.00 -29.43 -18.73
CA ALA A 416 -21.85 -30.40 -18.05
C ALA A 416 -22.55 -31.34 -19.03
N THR A 417 -22.71 -32.59 -18.61
CA THR A 417 -23.72 -33.50 -19.16
C THR A 417 -24.92 -33.48 -18.21
N LEU A 418 -26.04 -32.94 -18.69
CA LEU A 418 -27.28 -32.76 -17.96
C LEU A 418 -28.35 -33.70 -18.55
N LEU A 419 -28.91 -34.61 -17.75
CA LEU A 419 -29.91 -35.60 -18.19
C LEU A 419 -29.48 -36.40 -19.43
N GLY A 420 -28.19 -36.70 -19.55
CA GLY A 420 -27.59 -37.39 -20.69
C GLY A 420 -27.26 -36.49 -21.90
N GLU A 421 -27.66 -35.23 -21.89
CA GLU A 421 -27.37 -34.26 -22.94
C GLU A 421 -26.12 -33.44 -22.59
N VAL A 422 -25.21 -33.27 -23.55
CA VAL A 422 -24.02 -32.44 -23.37
C VAL A 422 -24.37 -30.97 -23.62
N MET A 423 -24.11 -30.13 -22.63
CA MET A 423 -24.28 -28.67 -22.73
C MET A 423 -23.11 -28.03 -23.50
N GLU A 424 -23.32 -26.80 -23.97
CA GLU A 424 -22.24 -25.98 -24.53
C GLU A 424 -21.13 -25.77 -23.48
N GLU A 425 -19.87 -25.81 -23.91
CA GLU A 425 -18.73 -25.55 -23.03
C GLU A 425 -18.64 -24.04 -22.75
N VAL A 426 -18.59 -23.68 -21.47
CA VAL A 426 -18.39 -22.29 -21.05
C VAL A 426 -16.91 -22.10 -20.76
N LEU A 427 -16.23 -21.35 -21.63
CA LEU A 427 -14.83 -20.95 -21.47
C LEU A 427 -14.73 -19.54 -20.89
N VAL A 428 -13.94 -19.39 -19.83
CA VAL A 428 -13.50 -18.08 -19.32
C VAL A 428 -11.98 -18.08 -19.31
N GLU A 429 -11.38 -17.31 -20.21
CA GLU A 429 -9.91 -17.19 -20.35
C GLU A 429 -9.33 -16.15 -19.37
N TYR A 430 -9.98 -14.99 -19.28
CA TYR A 430 -9.58 -13.84 -18.48
C TYR A 430 -10.65 -13.52 -17.41
N PRO A 431 -10.50 -14.03 -16.18
CA PRO A 431 -11.45 -13.76 -15.10
C PRO A 431 -11.49 -12.27 -14.75
N MET A 432 -12.53 -11.85 -14.04
CA MET A 432 -12.87 -10.43 -13.85
C MET A 432 -11.78 -9.55 -13.25
N GLY A 433 -10.85 -10.10 -12.46
CA GLY A 433 -9.74 -9.33 -11.90
C GLY A 433 -8.42 -9.43 -12.67
N HIS A 434 -8.47 -9.91 -13.91
CA HIS A 434 -7.29 -10.02 -14.77
C HIS A 434 -6.70 -8.63 -15.09
N PRO A 435 -5.37 -8.45 -15.10
CA PRO A 435 -4.71 -7.14 -15.27
C PRO A 435 -4.98 -6.42 -16.60
N TRP A 436 -5.52 -7.11 -17.60
CA TRP A 436 -5.80 -6.52 -18.92
C TRP A 436 -7.29 -6.41 -19.25
N ARG A 437 -8.15 -6.51 -18.25
CA ARG A 437 -9.52 -6.06 -18.41
C ARG A 437 -9.64 -4.62 -17.94
N ASP A 438 -10.38 -3.83 -18.71
CA ASP A 438 -10.58 -2.41 -18.44
C ASP A 438 -11.47 -2.17 -17.21
N ASP A 439 -12.36 -3.12 -16.89
CA ASP A 439 -13.31 -3.03 -15.77
C ASP A 439 -12.73 -3.49 -14.42
N THR A 440 -11.55 -4.13 -14.40
CA THR A 440 -10.94 -4.69 -13.20
C THR A 440 -10.87 -3.68 -12.04
N SER A 441 -10.36 -2.48 -12.29
CA SER A 441 -10.21 -1.47 -11.22
C SER A 441 -11.55 -1.02 -10.64
N GLY A 442 -12.59 -0.93 -11.47
CA GLY A 442 -13.95 -0.61 -11.02
C GLY A 442 -14.53 -1.72 -10.15
N LEU A 443 -14.32 -2.98 -10.52
CA LEU A 443 -14.77 -4.14 -9.75
C LEU A 443 -14.03 -4.26 -8.40
N VAL A 444 -12.73 -3.94 -8.37
CA VAL A 444 -11.97 -3.86 -7.12
C VAL A 444 -12.51 -2.76 -6.21
N ARG A 445 -12.86 -1.59 -6.77
CA ARG A 445 -13.47 -0.51 -5.99
C ARG A 445 -14.82 -0.93 -5.39
N GLN A 446 -15.68 -1.58 -6.18
CA GLN A 446 -16.95 -2.11 -5.67
C GLN A 446 -16.73 -3.11 -4.53
N LYS A 447 -15.77 -4.04 -4.67
CA LYS A 447 -15.38 -4.96 -3.60
C LYS A 447 -14.90 -4.21 -2.36
N PHE A 448 -14.08 -3.18 -2.51
CA PHE A 448 -13.60 -2.35 -1.40
C PHE A 448 -14.77 -1.68 -0.69
N GLU A 449 -15.70 -1.06 -1.41
CA GLU A 449 -16.91 -0.44 -0.87
C GLU A 449 -17.77 -1.42 -0.07
N GLU A 450 -18.00 -2.62 -0.61
CA GLU A 450 -18.75 -3.68 0.08
C GLU A 450 -18.07 -4.06 1.41
N ASN A 451 -16.75 -4.19 1.41
CA ASN A 451 -15.96 -4.52 2.59
C ASN A 451 -15.93 -3.39 3.63
N VAL A 452 -15.78 -2.13 3.19
CA VAL A 452 -15.87 -0.95 4.08
C VAL A 452 -17.25 -0.88 4.72
N ASN A 453 -18.32 -1.01 3.94
CA ASN A 453 -19.70 -0.99 4.46
C ASN A 453 -20.01 -2.18 5.39
N GLY A 454 -19.25 -3.27 5.30
CA GLY A 454 -19.32 -4.41 6.23
C GLY A 454 -18.85 -4.08 7.65
N LEU A 455 -17.95 -3.10 7.80
CA LEU A 455 -17.26 -2.76 9.04
C LEU A 455 -17.57 -1.33 9.53
N PHE A 456 -17.35 -0.32 8.68
CA PHE A 456 -17.58 1.10 8.98
C PHE A 456 -19.03 1.52 8.71
N LYS A 457 -19.45 2.66 9.28
CA LYS A 457 -20.82 3.20 9.16
C LYS A 457 -20.84 4.72 9.02
N GLY A 458 -21.90 5.24 8.39
CA GLY A 458 -22.17 6.67 8.29
C GLY A 458 -21.05 7.43 7.59
N ARG A 459 -20.78 8.65 8.07
CA ARG A 459 -19.79 9.58 7.48
C ARG A 459 -18.39 8.97 7.32
N GLN A 460 -17.94 8.15 8.27
CA GLN A 460 -16.61 7.54 8.18
C GLN A 460 -16.53 6.53 7.01
N ALA A 461 -17.58 5.76 6.76
CA ALA A 461 -17.62 4.85 5.61
C ALA A 461 -17.58 5.64 4.29
N GLU A 462 -18.35 6.73 4.20
CA GLU A 462 -18.35 7.63 3.04
C GLU A 462 -16.97 8.26 2.81
N GLU A 463 -16.29 8.71 3.87
CA GLU A 463 -14.95 9.27 3.80
C GLU A 463 -13.92 8.25 3.30
N ILE A 464 -13.89 7.04 3.90
CA ILE A 464 -12.98 5.96 3.49
C ILE A 464 -13.20 5.56 2.03
N ILE A 465 -14.45 5.46 1.59
CA ILE A 465 -14.80 5.15 0.20
C ILE A 465 -14.33 6.28 -0.73
N GLY A 466 -14.56 7.54 -0.36
CA GLY A 466 -14.12 8.71 -1.13
C GLY A 466 -12.60 8.74 -1.38
N LEU A 467 -11.77 8.26 -0.44
CA LEU A 467 -10.32 8.16 -0.64
C LEU A 467 -9.94 7.24 -1.82
N ALA A 468 -10.69 6.16 -2.03
CA ALA A 468 -10.48 5.25 -3.16
C ALA A 468 -10.91 5.86 -4.50
N GLU A 469 -11.76 6.90 -4.47
CA GLU A 469 -12.25 7.62 -5.64
C GLU A 469 -11.29 8.68 -6.16
N LEU A 470 -10.42 9.22 -5.30
CA LEU A 470 -9.47 10.28 -5.69
C LEU A 470 -8.62 9.89 -6.90
N GLY A 471 -8.12 10.89 -7.63
CA GLY A 471 -7.04 10.66 -8.60
C GLY A 471 -5.78 10.14 -7.91
N VAL A 472 -4.89 9.48 -8.65
CA VAL A 472 -3.59 9.04 -8.08
C VAL A 472 -2.73 10.25 -7.70
N GLU A 473 -2.74 11.30 -8.52
CA GLU A 473 -2.00 12.55 -8.28
C GLU A 473 -2.42 13.24 -6.97
N GLU A 474 -3.72 13.28 -6.68
CA GLU A 474 -4.23 13.84 -5.43
C GLU A 474 -3.90 12.95 -4.23
N PHE A 475 -4.09 11.64 -4.38
CA PHE A 475 -3.87 10.68 -3.30
C PHE A 475 -2.39 10.61 -2.86
N GLU A 476 -1.45 10.75 -3.79
CA GLU A 476 -0.01 10.65 -3.53
C GLU A 476 0.52 11.66 -2.50
N TYR A 477 -0.10 12.85 -2.40
CA TYR A 477 0.33 13.90 -1.47
C TYR A 477 -0.37 13.85 -0.11
N MET A 478 -1.34 12.95 0.08
CA MET A 478 -1.95 12.73 1.38
C MET A 478 -0.91 12.25 2.39
N GLY A 479 -0.91 12.83 3.60
CA GLY A 479 -0.04 12.39 4.69
C GLY A 479 -0.38 10.96 5.12
N VAL A 480 0.64 10.12 5.33
CA VAL A 480 0.44 8.72 5.76
C VAL A 480 -0.32 8.67 7.08
N LYS A 481 0.03 9.54 8.05
CA LYS A 481 -0.66 9.61 9.34
C LYS A 481 -2.16 9.90 9.17
N ASP A 482 -2.50 10.88 8.32
CA ASP A 482 -3.89 11.30 8.12
C ASP A 482 -4.70 10.20 7.42
N PHE A 483 -4.12 9.58 6.38
CA PHE A 483 -4.69 8.40 5.74
C PHE A 483 -4.98 7.29 6.76
N MET A 484 -4.01 6.98 7.62
CA MET A 484 -4.14 5.92 8.61
C MET A 484 -5.14 6.27 9.71
N ASP A 485 -5.23 7.53 10.13
CA ASP A 485 -6.19 8.00 11.14
C ASP A 485 -7.64 7.94 10.62
N THR A 486 -7.89 8.06 9.32
CA THR A 486 -9.23 7.82 8.72
C THR A 486 -9.62 6.34 8.75
N MET A 487 -8.64 5.44 8.71
CA MET A 487 -8.84 3.98 8.54
C MET A 487 -9.05 3.20 9.84
N VAL A 488 -9.08 3.85 11.00
CA VAL A 488 -9.18 3.19 12.32
C VAL A 488 -10.56 3.38 12.93
N LEU A 489 -11.01 2.43 13.75
CA LEU A 489 -12.25 2.62 14.50
C LEU A 489 -11.97 3.61 15.64
N ALA A 490 -12.92 4.52 15.87
CA ALA A 490 -12.89 5.34 17.08
C ALA A 490 -12.84 4.40 18.30
N GLU A 491 -12.05 4.77 19.31
CA GLU A 491 -12.10 4.07 20.59
C GLU A 491 -13.55 4.08 21.09
N GLU A 492 -14.16 2.90 21.21
CA GLU A 492 -15.31 2.78 22.09
C GLU A 492 -14.78 3.18 23.46
N LYS A 493 -15.11 4.39 23.92
CA LYS A 493 -15.03 4.68 25.35
C LYS A 493 -15.76 3.52 26.00
N GLU A 494 -15.03 2.67 26.71
CA GLU A 494 -15.64 1.64 27.55
C GLU A 494 -16.80 2.34 28.25
N LYS A 495 -18.01 1.81 28.09
CA LYS A 495 -19.14 2.28 28.89
C LYS A 495 -18.64 2.19 30.31
N GLU A 496 -18.36 3.36 30.92
CA GLU A 496 -18.04 3.45 32.33
C GLU A 496 -19.08 2.62 33.04
N ILE A 497 -18.67 1.46 33.56
CA ILE A 497 -19.47 0.76 34.54
C ILE A 497 -19.54 1.77 35.68
N PRO A 498 -20.71 2.37 35.96
CA PRO A 498 -20.78 3.42 36.95
C PRO A 498 -20.27 2.82 38.27
N PRO A 499 -19.37 3.51 38.98
CA PRO A 499 -18.92 3.00 40.26
C PRO A 499 -20.16 2.89 41.15
N VAL A 500 -20.35 1.71 41.75
CA VAL A 500 -21.38 1.50 42.77
C VAL A 500 -20.96 2.34 43.96
N ASN A 501 -21.51 3.55 44.04
CA ASN A 501 -21.29 4.44 45.16
C ASN A 501 -22.57 4.46 46.01
N ASP A 502 -22.43 3.90 47.20
CA ASP A 502 -23.31 4.12 48.33
C ASP A 502 -23.39 5.62 48.63
N ALA A 503 -24.57 6.06 49.07
CA ALA A 503 -24.95 7.42 49.45
C ALA A 503 -25.22 8.41 48.30
N GLY A 504 -26.51 8.56 48.01
CA GLY A 504 -27.02 9.65 47.18
C GLY A 504 -26.84 11.03 47.82
N LEU A 505 -26.63 12.03 46.96
CA LEU A 505 -27.08 13.41 47.09
C LEU A 505 -26.73 14.17 45.79
N THR A 506 -27.74 14.78 45.19
CA THR A 506 -27.67 15.65 44.00
C THR A 506 -27.11 17.02 44.37
N GLN A 507 -26.20 17.60 43.56
CA GLN A 507 -26.03 19.06 43.47
C GLN A 507 -25.71 19.55 42.04
N ASN A 508 -26.20 20.76 41.81
CA ASN A 508 -26.42 21.46 40.54
C ASN A 508 -25.15 22.03 39.87
N THR A 509 -25.33 22.23 38.57
CA THR A 509 -24.57 23.05 37.62
C THR A 509 -24.43 24.53 38.00
N SER A 510 -23.24 25.11 37.76
CA SER A 510 -23.07 26.50 37.30
C SER A 510 -21.75 26.64 36.53
N HIS A 511 -21.84 26.94 35.23
CA HIS A 511 -20.73 27.35 34.37
C HIS A 511 -20.45 28.84 34.61
N ASP A 512 -19.23 29.17 35.03
CA ASP A 512 -18.62 30.49 34.84
C ASP A 512 -17.50 30.33 33.80
N LEU A 513 -17.65 31.01 32.66
CA LEU A 513 -16.66 31.13 31.60
C LEU A 513 -15.60 32.15 32.02
N ALA A 514 -14.41 31.67 32.41
CA ALA A 514 -13.21 32.49 32.50
C ALA A 514 -12.61 32.65 31.09
N MET A 515 -12.35 33.91 30.71
CA MET A 515 -11.58 34.29 29.53
C MET A 515 -10.20 33.63 29.59
N ALA A 516 -9.93 32.67 28.70
CA ALA A 516 -8.62 32.07 28.56
C ALA A 516 -7.69 33.06 27.83
N GLU A 517 -6.58 33.43 28.48
CA GLU A 517 -5.45 34.10 27.84
C GLU A 517 -4.86 33.18 26.76
N ILE A 518 -4.62 33.71 25.56
CA ILE A 518 -3.98 33.00 24.46
C ILE A 518 -2.49 32.81 24.80
N PRO A 519 -1.92 31.59 24.65
CA PRO A 519 -0.50 31.36 24.93
C PRO A 519 0.42 32.19 24.00
N PRO A 520 1.61 32.58 24.47
CA PRO A 520 2.57 33.35 23.68
C PRO A 520 3.01 32.58 22.42
N VAL A 521 3.47 33.33 21.40
CA VAL A 521 4.06 32.73 20.18
C VAL A 521 5.40 32.11 20.56
N ASP A 522 5.45 30.79 20.70
CA ASP A 522 6.71 30.06 20.71
C ASP A 522 7.35 30.15 19.32
N ASP A 523 8.64 30.51 19.25
CA ASP A 523 9.41 30.62 18.01
C ASP A 523 9.39 29.25 17.30
N LEU A 524 8.68 29.17 16.17
CA LEU A 524 8.65 27.96 15.37
C LEU A 524 10.02 27.78 14.71
N THR A 525 10.65 26.64 14.99
CA THR A 525 11.90 26.22 14.34
C THR A 525 11.62 25.21 13.24
N ILE A 526 12.32 25.31 12.12
CA ILE A 526 12.22 24.37 10.99
C ILE A 526 13.56 23.67 10.80
N ASP A 527 13.54 22.34 10.70
CA ASP A 527 14.73 21.56 10.32
C ASP A 527 14.70 21.33 8.81
N MET A 528 15.65 21.93 8.07
CA MET A 528 15.73 21.83 6.61
C MET A 528 17.10 21.32 6.15
N PRO A 529 17.24 19.99 5.94
CA PRO A 529 18.45 19.41 5.38
C PRO A 529 18.74 20.00 3.99
N GLY A 530 19.96 20.49 3.78
CA GLY A 530 20.39 21.11 2.51
C GLY A 530 20.37 22.64 2.49
N PHE A 531 19.90 23.29 3.56
CA PHE A 531 19.99 24.74 3.75
C PHE A 531 21.06 25.09 4.78
N THR A 532 21.71 26.24 4.60
CA THR A 532 22.66 26.75 5.60
C THR A 532 21.90 27.21 6.85
N PRO A 533 22.51 27.17 8.05
CA PRO A 533 21.88 27.68 9.28
C PRO A 533 21.37 29.12 9.16
N GLN A 534 22.02 29.94 8.35
CA GLN A 534 21.61 31.33 8.11
C GLN A 534 20.36 31.45 7.22
N GLN A 535 20.21 30.56 6.22
CA GLN A 535 18.99 30.48 5.40
C GLN A 535 17.81 29.96 6.20
N VAL A 536 18.04 28.94 7.05
CA VAL A 536 17.02 28.42 7.97
C VAL A 536 16.52 29.51 8.91
N ALA A 537 17.44 30.22 9.58
CA ALA A 537 17.07 31.33 10.46
C ALA A 537 16.31 32.45 9.74
N SER A 538 16.64 32.74 8.47
CA SER A 538 15.90 33.75 7.69
C SER A 538 14.46 33.32 7.39
N LEU A 539 14.24 32.03 7.11
CA LEU A 539 12.92 31.48 6.83
C LEU A 539 12.07 31.36 8.09
N GLU A 540 12.67 30.95 9.21
CA GLU A 540 12.04 30.96 10.54
C GLU A 540 11.57 32.37 10.91
N ASN A 541 12.43 33.38 10.71
CA ASN A 541 12.09 34.77 10.97
C ASN A 541 10.91 35.27 10.11
N MET A 542 10.90 34.93 8.81
CA MET A 542 9.78 35.30 7.93
C MET A 542 8.48 34.60 8.34
N MET A 543 8.54 33.30 8.65
CA MET A 543 7.37 32.53 9.09
C MET A 543 6.80 33.06 10.41
N ASN A 544 7.65 33.29 11.42
CA ASN A 544 7.24 33.83 12.70
C ASN A 544 6.70 35.27 12.57
N ALA A 545 7.26 36.09 11.68
CA ALA A 545 6.75 37.42 11.38
C ALA A 545 5.36 37.39 10.72
N THR A 546 5.13 36.48 9.77
CA THR A 546 3.82 36.32 9.11
C THR A 546 2.75 35.82 10.08
N ILE A 547 3.07 34.83 10.92
CA ILE A 547 2.15 34.34 11.95
C ILE A 547 1.78 35.47 12.91
N LYS A 548 2.77 36.26 13.36
CA LYS A 548 2.54 37.40 14.24
C LYS A 548 1.67 38.47 13.59
N ALA A 549 1.93 38.82 12.33
CA ALA A 549 1.13 39.79 11.59
C ALA A 549 -0.33 39.34 11.41
N ALA A 550 -0.55 38.07 11.09
CA ALA A 550 -1.89 37.49 10.94
C ALA A 550 -2.65 37.40 12.28
N LEU A 551 -1.95 37.11 13.39
CA LEU A 551 -2.51 37.17 14.74
C LEU A 551 -2.90 38.61 15.12
N ASP A 552 -2.01 39.58 14.89
CA ASP A 552 -2.24 41.00 15.19
C ASP A 552 -3.42 41.56 14.38
N GLU A 553 -3.56 41.19 13.09
CA GLU A 553 -4.69 41.60 12.25
C GLU A 553 -6.02 41.03 12.75
N ARG A 554 -6.07 39.74 13.11
CA ARG A 554 -7.30 39.10 13.62
C ARG A 554 -7.69 39.58 15.02
N LEU A 555 -6.72 40.00 15.84
CA LEU A 555 -6.96 40.49 17.20
C LEU A 555 -7.26 42.00 17.26
N GLY A 556 -7.11 42.76 16.17
CA GLY A 556 -7.03 44.22 16.18
C GLY A 556 -7.91 45.00 15.18
N ALA A 557 -9.23 44.81 15.17
CA ALA A 557 -10.14 45.76 14.47
C ALA A 557 -10.45 46.99 15.35
N LYS A 558 -9.53 47.95 15.39
CA LYS A 558 -9.78 49.41 15.55
C LYS A 558 -8.46 50.18 15.37
N THR A 559 -8.26 50.70 14.17
CA THR A 559 -7.25 51.75 13.91
C THR A 559 -7.59 53.03 14.68
N PRO A 560 -6.56 53.73 15.19
CA PRO A 560 -6.50 55.18 15.05
C PRO A 560 -5.32 55.61 14.17
N LYS A 561 -5.55 56.77 13.57
CA LYS A 561 -4.79 57.43 12.50
C LYS A 561 -3.33 57.75 12.86
N THR A 562 -2.49 57.69 11.82
CA THR A 562 -1.29 58.50 11.52
C THR A 562 -0.40 58.94 12.69
N GLY A 563 0.79 58.36 12.76
CA GLY A 563 1.95 58.93 13.46
C GLY A 563 3.23 58.60 12.68
N THR A 564 3.73 59.58 11.93
CA THR A 564 5.11 59.62 11.44
C THR A 564 6.09 59.50 12.60
N LEU A 565 7.05 58.59 12.51
CA LEU A 565 8.20 58.56 13.41
C LEU A 565 9.41 59.17 12.71
N GLU A 566 9.83 60.30 13.29
CA GLU A 566 10.95 61.15 12.93
C GLU A 566 12.30 60.43 13.06
N ARG A 567 13.25 60.90 12.25
CA ARG A 567 14.70 60.66 12.40
C ARG A 567 15.19 61.09 13.79
N ALA A 568 15.99 60.24 14.42
CA ALA A 568 16.95 60.67 15.43
C ALA A 568 18.24 61.17 14.74
N PRO A 569 18.81 62.32 15.14
CA PRO A 569 19.98 62.95 14.49
C PRO A 569 21.33 62.64 15.16
N GLY A 570 22.39 62.68 14.35
CA GLY A 570 23.80 62.90 14.74
C GLY A 570 24.57 61.66 15.20
N ASP A 571 25.85 61.45 14.87
CA ASP A 571 26.80 62.28 14.13
C ASP A 571 28.06 61.46 13.78
N SER A 572 28.87 62.01 12.87
CA SER A 572 30.24 61.67 12.45
C SER A 572 30.47 60.86 11.15
N ALA A 573 30.41 61.64 10.06
CA ALA A 573 31.28 61.73 8.89
C ALA A 573 32.39 60.67 8.65
N VAL A 574 32.50 60.20 7.40
CA VAL A 574 33.56 60.59 6.43
C VAL A 574 33.00 60.46 4.98
N ASP A 575 33.21 61.51 4.19
CA ASP A 575 32.99 61.64 2.73
C ASP A 575 33.78 60.63 1.88
N LEU A 576 33.29 60.33 0.67
CA LEU A 576 33.99 60.53 -0.62
C LEU A 576 33.20 59.91 -1.80
N ASN A 577 32.51 60.79 -2.54
CA ASN A 577 32.55 61.02 -4.00
C ASN A 577 32.45 59.90 -5.07
N ASP A 578 31.58 60.23 -6.05
CA ASP A 578 31.74 60.17 -7.52
C ASP A 578 31.58 58.82 -8.27
N ASN A 579 30.45 58.62 -8.97
CA ASN A 579 30.30 59.01 -10.38
C ASN A 579 29.05 58.38 -11.06
N ASP A 580 28.35 59.25 -11.79
CA ASP A 580 27.63 59.10 -13.07
C ASP A 580 27.63 57.72 -13.76
N ASP A 581 26.46 57.26 -14.24
CA ASP A 581 26.09 57.48 -15.65
C ASP A 581 24.59 57.19 -15.93
N ALA A 582 24.04 57.90 -16.90
CA ALA A 582 22.62 58.03 -17.21
C ALA A 582 22.11 57.06 -18.30
N THR A 583 20.81 56.73 -18.30
CA THR A 583 19.83 56.96 -19.42
C THR A 583 18.46 56.31 -19.13
N PRO A 584 17.36 56.81 -19.75
CA PRO A 584 16.01 56.85 -19.14
C PRO A 584 15.08 55.70 -19.57
N VAL A 585 14.15 55.32 -18.68
CA VAL A 585 13.03 54.39 -18.97
C VAL A 585 11.72 55.17 -18.91
N ASP A 586 10.85 54.90 -19.89
CA ASP A 586 9.51 55.45 -20.11
C ASP A 586 8.57 55.36 -18.88
N PRO A 587 7.54 56.24 -18.78
CA PRO A 587 6.65 56.30 -17.62
C PRO A 587 5.69 55.11 -17.57
N ILE A 588 5.69 54.41 -16.43
CA ILE A 588 4.75 53.32 -16.14
C ILE A 588 3.37 53.90 -15.81
N ASP A 589 2.36 53.33 -16.48
CA ASP A 589 0.93 53.52 -16.31
C ASP A 589 0.44 53.07 -14.92
N GLU A 590 0.05 54.03 -14.07
CA GLU A 590 -0.54 53.82 -12.73
C GLU A 590 -2.05 53.48 -12.78
N SER A 591 -2.45 52.40 -13.46
CA SER A 591 -3.87 52.03 -13.51
C SER A 591 -4.21 50.53 -13.49
N ARG A 592 -3.51 49.74 -12.68
CA ARG A 592 -3.99 48.41 -12.24
C ARG A 592 -4.11 48.32 -10.72
N PRO A 593 -5.26 47.92 -10.16
CA PRO A 593 -5.33 47.59 -8.74
C PRO A 593 -4.48 46.34 -8.49
N VAL A 594 -3.43 46.48 -7.69
CA VAL A 594 -2.72 45.34 -7.12
C VAL A 594 -3.68 44.70 -6.13
N GLU A 595 -4.22 43.52 -6.45
CA GLU A 595 -4.82 42.65 -5.43
C GLU A 595 -3.75 42.41 -4.37
N LYS A 596 -3.97 42.93 -3.16
CA LYS A 596 -3.12 42.60 -2.01
C LYS A 596 -3.28 41.11 -1.76
N ALA A 597 -2.18 40.37 -1.89
CA ALA A 597 -2.09 39.00 -1.40
C ALA A 597 -2.62 38.94 0.05
N PRO A 598 -3.41 37.92 0.42
CA PRO A 598 -3.99 37.85 1.74
C PRO A 598 -2.87 37.77 2.80
N ALA A 599 -3.11 38.34 3.98
CA ALA A 599 -2.06 38.53 5.01
C ALA A 599 -1.46 37.22 5.57
N ASP A 600 -2.02 36.08 5.17
CA ASP A 600 -1.62 34.72 5.51
C ASP A 600 -0.79 34.02 4.41
N SER A 601 -0.38 34.72 3.34
CA SER A 601 0.51 34.18 2.29
C SER A 601 1.93 34.75 2.34
N LEU A 602 2.91 33.86 2.46
CA LEU A 602 4.34 34.11 2.27
C LEU A 602 4.71 34.04 0.79
N THR A 603 5.45 35.05 0.32
CA THR A 603 6.17 35.06 -0.95
C THR A 603 7.66 35.16 -0.64
N ILE A 604 8.49 34.33 -1.26
CA ILE A 604 9.90 34.16 -0.91
C ILE A 604 10.77 34.44 -2.13
N GLU A 605 11.69 35.40 -2.01
CA GLU A 605 12.77 35.57 -2.98
C GLU A 605 14.07 34.97 -2.42
N MET A 606 14.54 33.87 -3.01
CA MET A 606 15.81 33.24 -2.65
C MET A 606 16.73 33.12 -3.87
N PRO A 607 17.80 33.94 -3.94
CA PRO A 607 18.81 33.82 -4.99
C PRO A 607 19.47 32.44 -4.97
N GLY A 608 19.54 31.77 -6.13
CA GLY A 608 20.18 30.46 -6.29
C GLY A 608 19.24 29.24 -6.23
N PHE A 609 17.93 29.46 -6.13
CA PHE A 609 16.90 28.42 -6.24
C PHE A 609 16.06 28.61 -7.51
N THR A 610 15.53 27.52 -8.07
CA THR A 610 14.61 27.60 -9.21
C THR A 610 13.22 28.08 -8.77
N GLU A 611 12.44 28.67 -9.68
CA GLU A 611 11.06 29.11 -9.38
C GLU A 611 10.18 27.96 -8.83
N GLN A 612 10.41 26.73 -9.30
CA GLN A 612 9.68 25.55 -8.81
C GLN A 612 10.09 25.17 -7.38
N GLN A 613 11.36 25.32 -7.01
CA GLN A 613 11.83 25.12 -5.64
C GLN A 613 11.25 26.19 -4.71
N VAL A 614 11.22 27.44 -5.15
CA VAL A 614 10.61 28.55 -4.42
C VAL A 614 9.11 28.31 -4.21
N ALA A 615 8.36 27.95 -5.26
CA ALA A 615 6.92 27.67 -5.15
C ALA A 615 6.59 26.45 -4.28
N SER A 616 7.49 25.46 -4.21
CA SER A 616 7.34 24.32 -3.29
C SER A 616 7.58 24.74 -1.84
N LEU A 617 8.59 25.56 -1.61
CA LEU A 617 8.93 26.10 -0.28
C LEU A 617 7.80 27.02 0.23
N GLU A 618 7.25 27.86 -0.62
CA GLU A 618 6.11 28.74 -0.32
C GLU A 618 4.87 27.94 0.05
N ARG A 619 4.49 26.92 -0.73
CA ARG A 619 3.34 26.05 -0.39
C ARG A 619 3.50 25.38 0.97
N MET A 620 4.70 24.87 1.25
CA MET A 620 5.03 24.21 2.51
C MET A 620 4.96 25.18 3.70
N LEU A 621 5.56 26.35 3.58
CA LEU A 621 5.56 27.37 4.64
C LEU A 621 4.15 27.94 4.86
N ASN A 622 3.39 28.18 3.80
CA ASN A 622 1.99 28.61 3.90
C ASN A 622 1.10 27.55 4.57
N THR A 623 1.34 26.26 4.31
CA THR A 623 0.66 25.16 5.01
C THR A 623 1.00 25.14 6.50
N THR A 624 2.27 25.39 6.84
CA THR A 624 2.76 25.45 8.23
C THR A 624 2.18 26.64 8.98
N VAL A 625 2.17 27.83 8.36
CA VAL A 625 1.53 29.04 8.89
C VAL A 625 0.04 28.80 9.13
N LYS A 626 -0.66 28.17 8.17
CA LYS A 626 -2.09 27.86 8.30
C LYS A 626 -2.36 26.91 9.47
N ALA A 627 -1.62 25.81 9.58
CA ALA A 627 -1.75 24.87 10.68
C ALA A 627 -1.52 25.53 12.05
N ALA A 628 -0.48 26.37 12.15
CA ALA A 628 -0.14 27.10 13.37
C ALA A 628 -1.20 28.17 13.75
N LEU A 629 -1.86 28.77 12.75
CA LEU A 629 -2.98 29.70 12.98
C LEU A 629 -4.26 28.96 13.38
N ASP A 630 -4.57 27.83 12.75
CA ASP A 630 -5.75 27.01 13.07
C ASP A 630 -5.64 26.41 14.49
N GLU A 631 -4.43 26.04 14.93
CA GLU A 631 -4.18 25.59 16.31
C GLU A 631 -4.44 26.70 17.35
N ARG A 632 -4.02 27.94 17.05
CA ARG A 632 -4.07 29.06 18.00
C ARG A 632 -5.40 29.82 18.00
N LEU A 633 -6.10 29.87 16.87
CA LEU A 633 -7.31 30.66 16.68
C LEU A 633 -8.54 29.82 16.34
N GLY A 634 -8.38 28.52 16.13
CA GLY A 634 -9.41 27.65 15.55
C GLY A 634 -9.53 27.80 14.03
N PRO A 635 -10.15 26.82 13.35
CA PRO A 635 -10.32 26.82 11.90
C PRO A 635 -11.20 27.99 11.44
N ARG A 636 -10.82 28.66 10.35
CA ARG A 636 -11.63 29.71 9.73
C ARG A 636 -12.92 29.10 9.18
N ALA A 637 -14.09 29.60 9.61
CA ALA A 637 -15.33 29.27 8.93
C ALA A 637 -15.35 30.01 7.58
N ASP A 638 -15.29 29.26 6.48
CA ASP A 638 -15.43 29.83 5.15
C ASP A 638 -16.83 30.44 5.01
N ALA A 639 -16.88 31.78 4.95
CA ALA A 639 -18.09 32.52 4.67
C ALA A 639 -18.43 32.33 3.18
N GLY A 640 -19.21 31.29 2.88
CA GLY A 640 -19.89 31.15 1.60
C GLY A 640 -20.82 32.34 1.38
N MET A 641 -20.49 33.22 0.45
CA MET A 641 -21.44 34.19 -0.09
C MET A 641 -22.44 33.47 -0.99
N VAL A 642 -23.60 33.17 -0.42
CA VAL A 642 -24.84 33.05 -1.18
C VAL A 642 -25.29 34.46 -1.53
N ASN A 643 -25.30 34.78 -2.82
CA ASN A 643 -26.24 35.72 -3.41
C ASN A 643 -26.48 35.28 -4.85
N GLY A 644 -27.68 34.78 -5.11
CA GLY A 644 -28.15 34.56 -6.47
C GLY A 644 -28.63 35.87 -7.09
N ASP A 645 -28.34 36.06 -8.37
CA ASP A 645 -29.38 36.43 -9.32
C ASP A 645 -28.94 36.00 -10.73
N SER A 646 -29.92 36.02 -11.61
CA SER A 646 -30.13 35.18 -12.78
C SER A 646 -29.58 35.76 -14.10
N SER A 647 -29.35 34.82 -15.03
CA SER A 647 -29.58 34.92 -16.48
C SER A 647 -28.41 35.22 -17.44
N LYS A 648 -28.30 34.30 -18.41
CA LYS A 648 -28.08 34.44 -19.86
C LYS A 648 -26.66 34.32 -20.47
N ASP A 649 -26.64 33.34 -21.38
CA ASP A 649 -26.07 33.32 -22.74
C ASP A 649 -24.57 33.03 -22.95
N ASP A 650 -24.34 31.77 -23.39
CA ASP A 650 -23.64 31.30 -24.60
C ASP A 650 -22.20 31.73 -24.98
N VAL A 651 -21.53 30.73 -25.57
CA VAL A 651 -20.47 30.74 -26.61
C VAL A 651 -19.02 30.47 -26.15
N ASP A 652 -18.61 29.21 -26.36
CA ASP A 652 -17.50 28.75 -27.24
C ASP A 652 -16.14 29.51 -27.20
N MET A 653 -15.04 28.76 -26.98
CA MET A 653 -13.90 28.69 -27.92
C MET A 653 -12.75 27.80 -27.42
N ALA A 654 -12.10 27.21 -28.42
CA ALA A 654 -11.08 26.18 -28.42
C ALA A 654 -9.66 26.62 -28.00
N ASP A 655 -8.89 25.62 -27.54
CA ASP A 655 -7.53 25.22 -27.98
C ASP A 655 -6.40 26.28 -28.03
N GLU A 656 -5.35 26.08 -27.23
CA GLU A 656 -3.98 26.06 -27.77
C GLU A 656 -2.97 25.41 -26.79
N SER A 657 -2.25 24.45 -27.37
CA SER A 657 -1.16 23.64 -26.82
C SER A 657 0.11 24.42 -26.49
N ILE A 658 0.78 24.10 -25.38
CA ILE A 658 2.25 24.22 -25.25
C ILE A 658 2.80 23.02 -24.47
N SER A 659 3.53 22.15 -25.18
CA SER A 659 4.51 21.23 -24.55
C SER A 659 5.85 21.95 -24.41
N PRO A 660 6.67 21.56 -23.42
CA PRO A 660 8.03 21.21 -23.79
C PRO A 660 8.53 19.93 -23.12
N LYS A 661 9.01 19.01 -23.97
CA LYS A 661 10.00 17.99 -23.62
C LYS A 661 11.30 18.66 -23.18
N GLY A 662 11.89 18.18 -22.09
CA GLY A 662 13.25 18.52 -21.68
C GLY A 662 13.66 17.80 -20.40
N SER A 663 14.43 16.73 -20.54
CA SER A 663 15.01 15.92 -19.47
C SER A 663 16.06 16.70 -18.68
N LEU A 664 15.95 16.78 -17.35
CA LEU A 664 16.94 17.34 -16.42
C LEU A 664 17.82 16.23 -15.83
N VAL A 665 18.68 15.66 -16.67
CA VAL A 665 19.95 15.06 -16.26
C VAL A 665 21.02 15.69 -17.14
N ASP A 666 21.45 16.87 -16.70
CA ASP A 666 22.72 17.54 -17.06
C ASP A 666 22.58 18.97 -16.56
N HIS A 667 23.10 19.26 -15.36
CA HIS A 667 23.66 20.55 -14.92
C HIS A 667 23.83 20.61 -13.40
N LEU A 668 24.68 19.75 -12.85
CA LEU A 668 25.47 20.06 -11.66
C LEU A 668 26.87 19.45 -11.82
N GLY A 669 27.66 20.07 -12.70
CA GLY A 669 29.09 19.81 -12.80
C GLY A 669 29.83 20.55 -11.68
N VAL A 670 30.54 19.81 -10.84
CA VAL A 670 31.63 20.32 -10.01
C VAL A 670 32.93 19.75 -10.57
N ASN A 671 33.83 20.65 -11.00
CA ASN A 671 35.12 20.34 -11.61
C ASN A 671 36.22 19.99 -10.59
N GLY A 672 37.09 19.04 -11.00
CA GLY A 672 38.50 18.86 -10.60
C GLY A 672 38.76 17.72 -9.60
N VAL A 673 39.65 16.73 -9.80
CA VAL A 673 40.83 16.58 -10.68
C VAL A 673 41.12 15.08 -10.97
N GLU A 674 41.67 14.86 -12.16
CA GLU A 674 42.29 13.72 -12.87
C GLU A 674 42.85 12.50 -12.11
N ASP A 675 42.60 11.29 -12.65
CA ASP A 675 43.55 10.34 -13.31
C ASP A 675 42.79 8.98 -13.44
N GLY A 676 42.44 8.40 -14.60
CA GLY A 676 43.29 7.98 -15.70
C GLY A 676 43.32 6.45 -15.80
N SER A 677 42.36 5.80 -16.47
CA SER A 677 42.61 4.61 -17.33
C SER A 677 41.34 4.03 -17.99
N ARG A 678 41.53 3.75 -19.28
CA ARG A 678 40.60 3.25 -20.31
C ARG A 678 40.16 1.79 -20.11
N PHE A 679 39.02 1.43 -20.71
CA PHE A 679 38.73 0.28 -21.64
C PHE A 679 37.20 0.02 -21.59
N ALA A 680 36.37 0.30 -22.60
CA ALA A 680 36.20 -0.31 -23.93
C ALA A 680 35.87 -1.83 -23.91
N CYS A 681 34.61 -2.19 -23.72
CA CYS A 681 33.71 -2.79 -24.72
C CYS A 681 32.30 -2.98 -24.16
#